data_AF-A0A1D8AUN5-F1
#
_entry.id   AF-A0A1D8AUN5-F1
#
_cell.length_a   1.000
_cell.length_b   1.000
_cell.length_c   1.000
_cell.angle_alpha   90.00
_cell.angle_beta   90.00
_cell.angle_gamma   90.00
#
_symmetry.space_group_name_H-M   'P 1'
#
loop_
_entity.id
_entity.type
_entity.pdbx_description
1 polymer ?
#
loop_
_entity_poly.entity_id
_entity_poly.type
_entity_poly.pdbx_seq_one_letter_code
_entity_poly.pdbx_strand_id
1 'polypeptide(L)'
;MPACRALFRLLSLVSLLPATAVSLPGAPGPQRTFEPTWSSLHAYEAPAWFRDAKFGIFMHWGVQSLPAAANDGWYARHLYLQEGAPWGNAYAHHLKTYGHPSQFGFKDMIPLWKAERWDPDALVKFYKEIGARYIVPVAVHHDNFDLYDSKFQPWNSVNLGPKRDILRGWKDAADRHGLRFGASSHSDRSWDWFHVAHGADTHGPLKGVPYDGNLTKADGTGRWWEGLDPADLYGPPHAGGFTNPPHPDDAKPDQAYKDKWFARTQQLIDDYQPDLLYFDSPMPLGEHGLRLAASLYNRTAAPVLTIKSWGPGTVPDEGAVVLDIEKGQSDRLRYFAWQTDTSLNNNWFIDEKPMELTDEVVVHNLVDIVSKNGNLLLNVALRADGTLPDDQRAALTSVGTWLAQNGEAIYGTRPWKLFGEGPTIVAGGHFQQQTQPFTSADIRFTTKGDTLYAILLGWPADQRVRLKSLTAARRITLLGSSAALTWENSTEGVTVRLPAEAPGRFAYVLRIEGPESLFASTNLLAWCIVPYDSQKRTPAERIAMLQRLGFTQYVWDWRPEHLKDLPEEIKRSRAAGVNLRAIWLWIDGTQDQVGALGASNRAVFDAVAQAHLPVEFWVGFHDNYFAGLDDEARLLKARAMVAHLRDRAAETGGTVALYNHGGWFGEPENQLKILAAVGDDSVGLVYNFHHAHDQLDRYADILHRLVPHLRAVNLNGMRPEGPKILPLGQGTREGEMLRQLQAAGYVGPLGILGHVEDVDVEGVLRANLDGLRTLTKQP
;
A
#
# COMPACT_ATOMS: atom_id res chain seq x y z
N MET A 1 -3.53 -78.71 -31.60
CA MET A 1 -2.50 -78.33 -32.60
C MET A 1 -1.90 -76.99 -32.17
N PRO A 2 -0.58 -76.80 -32.32
CA PRO A 2 0.25 -76.24 -31.25
C PRO A 2 0.76 -74.82 -31.49
N ALA A 3 1.31 -74.27 -30.39
CA ALA A 3 2.49 -73.41 -30.30
C ALA A 3 2.39 -71.91 -30.69
N CYS A 4 2.46 -71.06 -29.65
CA CYS A 4 3.64 -70.20 -29.47
C CYS A 4 3.87 -69.86 -27.97
N ARG A 5 5.08 -70.18 -27.51
CA ARG A 5 5.71 -69.96 -26.19
C ARG A 5 6.08 -68.46 -26.04
N ALA A 6 6.49 -67.86 -24.93
CA ALA A 6 6.58 -68.03 -23.47
C ALA A 6 7.34 -66.74 -23.04
N LEU A 7 7.10 -66.09 -21.91
CA LEU A 7 7.80 -66.29 -20.64
C LEU A 7 7.25 -65.26 -19.65
N PHE A 8 6.78 -65.68 -18.48
CA PHE A 8 6.72 -64.84 -17.30
C PHE A 8 6.91 -65.73 -16.07
N ARG A 9 7.80 -65.28 -15.18
CA ARG A 9 8.03 -65.64 -13.76
C ARG A 9 9.43 -66.16 -13.46
N LEU A 10 10.18 -65.32 -12.77
CA LEU A 10 10.90 -65.73 -11.57
C LEU A 10 10.84 -64.59 -10.54
N LEU A 11 10.44 -64.94 -9.31
CA LEU A 11 10.53 -64.10 -8.12
C LEU A 11 12.00 -63.94 -7.70
N SER A 12 12.35 -62.79 -7.14
CA SER A 12 13.28 -62.68 -6.01
C SER A 12 13.11 -61.33 -5.30
N LEU A 13 13.04 -61.39 -3.96
CA LEU A 13 12.89 -60.29 -3.02
C LEU A 13 13.96 -59.21 -3.20
N VAL A 14 13.55 -57.94 -3.14
CA VAL A 14 14.42 -56.83 -2.68
C VAL A 14 13.66 -55.99 -1.66
N SER A 15 14.36 -55.75 -0.56
CA SER A 15 14.03 -55.00 0.65
C SER A 15 13.34 -53.65 0.43
N LEU A 16 12.33 -53.38 1.26
CA LEU A 16 11.79 -52.04 1.53
C LEU A 16 12.87 -51.14 2.12
N LEU A 17 13.36 -50.20 1.32
CA LEU A 17 13.90 -48.92 1.80
C LEU A 17 12.80 -47.88 1.59
N PRO A 18 12.49 -47.02 2.58
CA PRO A 18 11.59 -45.90 2.34
C PRO A 18 12.29 -44.97 1.36
N ALA A 19 11.72 -44.82 0.17
CA ALA A 19 12.12 -43.76 -0.73
C ALA A 19 11.93 -42.43 0.01
N THR A 20 13.04 -41.77 0.33
CA THR A 20 13.04 -40.37 0.72
C THR A 20 12.40 -39.60 -0.42
N ALA A 21 11.15 -39.17 -0.20
CA ALA A 21 10.49 -38.23 -1.08
C ALA A 21 11.36 -36.97 -1.12
N VAL A 22 12.01 -36.73 -2.25
CA VAL A 22 12.55 -35.42 -2.57
C VAL A 22 11.33 -34.50 -2.64
N SER A 23 11.17 -33.67 -1.59
CA SER A 23 10.15 -32.64 -1.55
C SER A 23 10.46 -31.63 -2.66
N LEU A 24 9.59 -31.59 -3.67
CA LEU A 24 9.57 -30.48 -4.63
C LEU A 24 9.13 -29.22 -3.88
N PRO A 25 9.75 -28.05 -4.13
CA PRO A 25 9.30 -26.81 -3.52
C PRO A 25 7.95 -26.41 -4.13
N GLY A 26 6.93 -26.24 -3.28
CA GLY A 26 5.72 -25.50 -3.63
C GLY A 26 4.40 -26.27 -3.72
N ALA A 27 4.08 -27.16 -2.77
CA ALA A 27 2.66 -27.44 -2.51
C ALA A 27 2.08 -26.31 -1.63
N PRO A 28 1.03 -25.58 -2.05
CA PRO A 28 0.41 -24.58 -1.21
C PRO A 28 -0.20 -25.26 0.02
N GLY A 29 0.05 -24.70 1.21
CA GLY A 29 -0.67 -25.10 2.43
C GLY A 29 -2.18 -24.90 2.27
N PRO A 30 -3.00 -25.41 3.21
CA PRO A 30 -4.46 -25.24 3.13
C PRO A 30 -4.80 -23.75 2.97
N GLN A 31 -5.45 -23.43 1.84
CA GLN A 31 -5.87 -22.09 1.50
C GLN A 31 -6.85 -21.62 2.59
N ARG A 32 -6.53 -20.53 3.30
CA ARG A 32 -7.44 -19.94 4.29
C ARG A 32 -8.72 -19.54 3.56
N THR A 33 -9.86 -20.06 4.02
CA THR A 33 -11.17 -19.63 3.53
C THR A 33 -11.53 -18.29 4.18
N PHE A 34 -11.92 -17.32 3.37
CA PHE A 34 -12.42 -16.02 3.80
C PHE A 34 -13.93 -16.06 4.01
N GLU A 35 -14.38 -15.59 5.17
CA GLU A 35 -15.79 -15.33 5.49
C GLU A 35 -16.16 -13.87 5.18
N PRO A 36 -17.44 -13.54 4.94
CA PRO A 36 -17.88 -12.19 4.56
C PRO A 36 -17.94 -11.23 5.76
N THR A 37 -16.83 -11.10 6.49
CA THR A 37 -16.68 -10.21 7.65
C THR A 37 -15.33 -9.52 7.61
N TRP A 38 -15.24 -8.27 8.03
CA TRP A 38 -13.97 -7.53 8.11
C TRP A 38 -12.89 -8.29 8.89
N SER A 39 -13.26 -8.88 10.04
CA SER A 39 -12.36 -9.71 10.85
C SER A 39 -11.73 -10.85 10.06
N SER A 40 -12.45 -11.49 9.14
CA SER A 40 -11.87 -12.53 8.29
C SER A 40 -11.06 -11.95 7.14
N LEU A 41 -11.54 -10.85 6.53
CA LEU A 41 -10.85 -10.20 5.41
C LEU A 41 -9.50 -9.59 5.83
N HIS A 42 -9.28 -9.25 7.10
CA HIS A 42 -7.99 -8.82 7.62
C HIS A 42 -6.83 -9.81 7.50
N ALA A 43 -7.11 -11.06 7.14
CA ALA A 43 -6.07 -12.02 6.79
C ALA A 43 -5.51 -11.82 5.35
N TYR A 44 -6.11 -10.91 4.58
CA TYR A 44 -5.66 -10.54 3.24
C TYR A 44 -4.40 -9.68 3.28
N GLU A 45 -3.54 -9.87 2.30
CA GLU A 45 -2.45 -8.94 2.01
C GLU A 45 -2.41 -8.68 0.50
N ALA A 46 -2.13 -7.43 0.12
CA ALA A 46 -1.95 -7.08 -1.28
C ALA A 46 -0.82 -7.93 -1.90
N PRO A 47 -1.10 -8.66 -2.99
CA PRO A 47 -0.19 -9.67 -3.52
C PRO A 47 1.09 -9.05 -4.08
N ALA A 48 2.16 -9.85 -4.07
CA ALA A 48 3.47 -9.42 -4.56
C ALA A 48 3.40 -8.90 -6.01
N TRP A 49 2.64 -9.55 -6.90
CA TRP A 49 2.52 -9.11 -8.29
C TRP A 49 1.99 -7.67 -8.38
N PHE A 50 1.02 -7.29 -7.55
CA PHE A 50 0.44 -5.95 -7.55
C PHE A 50 1.47 -4.96 -7.03
N ARG A 51 2.09 -5.28 -5.90
CA ARG A 51 3.16 -4.46 -5.30
C ARG A 51 4.37 -4.32 -6.22
N ASP A 52 4.61 -5.25 -7.14
CA ASP A 52 5.73 -5.20 -8.08
C ASP A 52 5.37 -4.51 -9.40
N ALA A 53 4.07 -4.44 -9.74
CA ALA A 53 3.56 -3.95 -11.02
C ALA A 53 3.77 -2.45 -11.22
N LYS A 54 3.46 -1.64 -10.21
CA LYS A 54 3.59 -0.16 -10.15
C LYS A 54 2.78 0.66 -11.14
N PHE A 55 2.59 0.19 -12.37
CA PHE A 55 1.97 0.93 -13.46
C PHE A 55 0.97 0.04 -14.21
N GLY A 56 -0.28 0.52 -14.30
CA GLY A 56 -1.37 -0.10 -15.03
C GLY A 56 -2.17 0.90 -15.86
N ILE A 57 -3.02 0.38 -16.75
CA ILE A 57 -3.88 1.20 -17.63
C ILE A 57 -5.35 1.01 -17.27
N PHE A 58 -6.08 2.10 -17.05
CA PHE A 58 -7.54 2.14 -16.90
C PHE A 58 -8.16 2.52 -18.25
N MET A 59 -9.34 2.00 -18.57
CA MET A 59 -10.13 2.47 -19.70
C MET A 59 -11.59 2.69 -19.31
N HIS A 60 -11.98 3.95 -19.15
CA HIS A 60 -13.38 4.37 -19.18
C HIS A 60 -13.83 4.52 -20.65
N TRP A 61 -14.49 3.49 -21.16
CA TRP A 61 -14.92 3.43 -22.55
C TRP A 61 -16.24 2.67 -22.67
N GLY A 62 -17.20 3.25 -23.39
CA GLY A 62 -18.58 2.73 -23.46
C GLY A 62 -19.48 3.66 -24.28
N VAL A 63 -20.79 3.52 -24.10
CA VAL A 63 -21.80 4.34 -24.80
C VAL A 63 -21.58 5.84 -24.56
N GLN A 64 -21.13 6.21 -23.36
CA GLN A 64 -20.79 7.59 -23.00
C GLN A 64 -19.60 8.18 -23.77
N SER A 65 -18.84 7.37 -24.52
CA SER A 65 -17.79 7.88 -25.41
C SER A 65 -18.33 8.47 -26.73
N LEU A 66 -19.62 8.28 -27.07
CA LEU A 66 -20.23 8.80 -28.30
C LEU A 66 -20.19 10.35 -28.39
N PRO A 67 -20.67 11.12 -27.39
CA PRO A 67 -20.76 12.57 -27.47
C PRO A 67 -19.46 13.28 -27.02
N ALA A 68 -18.32 12.93 -27.63
CA ALA A 68 -17.00 13.47 -27.22
C ALA A 68 -16.96 15.01 -27.09
N ALA A 69 -17.63 15.74 -27.99
CA ALA A 69 -17.70 17.21 -27.98
C ALA A 69 -18.41 17.82 -26.75
N ALA A 70 -19.23 17.05 -26.04
CA ALA A 70 -19.99 17.50 -24.87
C ALA A 70 -19.82 16.58 -23.65
N ASN A 71 -18.82 15.69 -23.70
CA ASN A 71 -18.57 14.76 -22.63
C ASN A 71 -17.95 15.48 -21.43
N ASP A 72 -18.56 15.30 -20.28
CA ASP A 72 -18.15 15.87 -19.00
C ASP A 72 -17.81 14.77 -17.98
N GLY A 73 -17.58 13.55 -18.48
CA GLY A 73 -17.33 12.37 -17.67
C GLY A 73 -18.60 11.62 -17.28
N TRP A 74 -19.77 12.28 -17.25
CA TRP A 74 -21.04 11.71 -16.78
C TRP A 74 -22.22 12.03 -17.69
N TYR A 75 -21.98 12.04 -19.01
CA TYR A 75 -22.96 12.44 -20.01
C TYR A 75 -24.31 11.74 -19.84
N ALA A 76 -24.32 10.44 -19.53
CA ALA A 76 -25.55 9.66 -19.40
C ALA A 76 -26.48 10.17 -18.28
N ARG A 77 -25.92 10.74 -17.21
CA ARG A 77 -26.69 11.43 -16.15
C ARG A 77 -27.04 12.85 -16.61
N HIS A 78 -26.04 13.60 -17.06
CA HIS A 78 -26.19 15.04 -17.29
C HIS A 78 -27.05 15.40 -18.50
N LEU A 79 -27.31 14.48 -19.42
CA LEU A 79 -28.27 14.71 -20.51
C LEU A 79 -29.71 14.87 -20.02
N TYR A 80 -30.03 14.53 -18.76
CA TYR A 80 -31.35 14.72 -18.14
C TYR A 80 -31.43 15.97 -17.23
N LEU A 81 -30.37 16.78 -17.15
CA LEU A 81 -30.33 17.99 -16.32
C LEU A 81 -30.60 19.24 -17.17
N GLN A 82 -31.85 19.71 -17.21
CA GLN A 82 -32.26 20.86 -18.05
C GLN A 82 -31.44 22.13 -17.81
N GLU A 83 -31.10 22.42 -16.56
CA GLU A 83 -30.29 23.60 -16.17
C GLU A 83 -28.78 23.42 -16.43
N GLY A 84 -28.37 22.23 -16.91
CA GLY A 84 -26.96 21.87 -17.10
C GLY A 84 -26.28 21.38 -15.82
N ALA A 85 -25.10 20.79 -15.99
CA ALA A 85 -24.22 20.41 -14.90
C ALA A 85 -23.13 21.48 -14.70
N PRO A 86 -22.55 21.64 -13.49
CA PRO A 86 -21.59 22.71 -13.20
C PRO A 86 -20.36 22.76 -14.14
N TRP A 87 -20.02 21.64 -14.78
CA TRP A 87 -18.81 21.47 -15.59
C TRP A 87 -19.09 20.96 -17.02
N GLY A 88 -20.37 20.92 -17.43
CA GLY A 88 -20.78 20.23 -18.65
C GLY A 88 -22.03 20.81 -19.30
N ASN A 89 -22.16 20.59 -20.61
CA ASN A 89 -23.26 21.08 -21.44
C ASN A 89 -24.05 19.92 -22.08
N ALA A 90 -24.04 18.74 -21.45
CA ALA A 90 -24.59 17.50 -21.99
C ALA A 90 -26.04 17.66 -22.48
N TYR A 91 -26.93 18.21 -21.66
CA TYR A 91 -28.35 18.43 -22.02
C TYR A 91 -28.51 19.33 -23.26
N ALA A 92 -27.85 20.49 -23.29
CA ALA A 92 -27.94 21.42 -24.43
C ALA A 92 -27.38 20.81 -25.72
N HIS A 93 -26.28 20.06 -25.62
CA HIS A 93 -25.74 19.31 -26.75
C HIS A 93 -26.70 18.19 -27.19
N HIS A 94 -27.31 17.48 -26.24
CA HIS A 94 -28.24 16.39 -26.52
C HIS A 94 -29.45 16.90 -27.29
N LEU A 95 -30.07 17.99 -26.81
CA LEU A 95 -31.17 18.67 -27.49
C LEU A 95 -30.84 19.03 -28.94
N LYS A 96 -29.66 19.61 -29.15
CA LYS A 96 -29.22 20.07 -30.48
C LYS A 96 -28.92 18.90 -31.43
N THR A 97 -28.36 17.81 -30.91
CA THR A 97 -27.76 16.74 -31.73
C THR A 97 -28.70 15.56 -31.94
N TYR A 98 -29.42 15.17 -30.89
CA TYR A 98 -30.27 13.98 -30.86
C TYR A 98 -31.76 14.30 -30.67
N GLY A 99 -32.07 15.38 -29.94
CA GLY A 99 -33.43 15.79 -29.64
C GLY A 99 -33.72 15.81 -28.14
N HIS A 100 -35.00 15.95 -27.79
CA HIS A 100 -35.40 16.07 -26.39
C HIS A 100 -35.22 14.74 -25.62
N PRO A 101 -34.69 14.74 -24.38
CA PRO A 101 -34.44 13.52 -23.60
C PRO A 101 -35.65 12.62 -23.32
N SER A 102 -36.88 13.12 -23.47
CA SER A 102 -38.13 12.31 -23.39
C SER A 102 -38.50 11.60 -24.70
N GLN A 103 -37.85 11.94 -25.80
CA GLN A 103 -38.09 11.37 -27.13
C GLN A 103 -36.91 10.54 -27.59
N PHE A 104 -35.71 11.03 -27.31
CA PHE A 104 -34.45 10.36 -27.54
C PHE A 104 -33.61 10.58 -26.30
N GLY A 105 -33.36 9.54 -25.51
CA GLY A 105 -32.53 9.63 -24.31
C GLY A 105 -31.43 8.58 -24.31
N PHE A 106 -30.86 8.29 -23.14
CA PHE A 106 -29.68 7.43 -23.03
C PHE A 106 -29.88 6.04 -23.66
N LYS A 107 -31.04 5.40 -23.45
CA LYS A 107 -31.35 4.09 -24.04
C LYS A 107 -31.20 4.09 -25.56
N ASP A 108 -31.56 5.20 -26.22
CA ASP A 108 -31.54 5.33 -27.68
C ASP A 108 -30.12 5.60 -28.22
N MET A 109 -29.19 6.01 -27.34
CA MET A 109 -27.76 6.10 -27.68
C MET A 109 -27.10 4.72 -27.71
N ILE A 110 -27.57 3.75 -26.93
CA ILE A 110 -26.94 2.42 -26.81
C ILE A 110 -26.80 1.74 -28.19
N PRO A 111 -27.83 1.70 -29.06
CA PRO A 111 -27.69 1.13 -30.40
C PRO A 111 -26.70 1.86 -31.31
N LEU A 112 -26.36 3.13 -31.03
CA LEU A 112 -25.43 3.90 -31.86
C LEU A 112 -23.97 3.55 -31.59
N TRP A 113 -23.64 3.04 -30.40
CA TRP A 113 -22.28 2.65 -30.07
C TRP A 113 -21.96 1.27 -30.65
N LYS A 114 -21.01 1.22 -31.61
CA LYS A 114 -20.70 -0.01 -32.36
C LYS A 114 -19.29 -0.55 -32.17
N ALA A 115 -18.37 0.23 -31.60
CA ALA A 115 -16.97 -0.17 -31.41
C ALA A 115 -16.32 -0.67 -32.72
N GLU A 116 -16.55 0.02 -33.84
CA GLU A 116 -16.26 -0.49 -35.19
C GLU A 116 -14.78 -0.79 -35.44
N ARG A 117 -13.89 -0.07 -34.76
CA ARG A 117 -12.44 -0.10 -34.92
C ARG A 117 -11.71 -0.52 -33.66
N TRP A 118 -12.43 -1.12 -32.71
CA TRP A 118 -11.85 -1.64 -31.49
C TRP A 118 -11.04 -2.90 -31.76
N ASP A 119 -9.74 -2.81 -31.46
CA ASP A 119 -8.78 -3.90 -31.54
C ASP A 119 -8.07 -4.04 -30.18
N PRO A 120 -8.59 -4.89 -29.27
CA PRO A 120 -8.01 -5.05 -27.95
C PRO A 120 -6.59 -5.65 -28.00
N ASP A 121 -6.26 -6.46 -29.01
CA ASP A 121 -4.91 -7.03 -29.14
C ASP A 121 -3.89 -5.95 -29.44
N ALA A 122 -4.15 -5.09 -30.43
CA ALA A 122 -3.24 -4.00 -30.75
C ALA A 122 -3.05 -3.02 -29.58
N LEU A 123 -4.13 -2.73 -28.84
CA LEU A 123 -4.09 -1.82 -27.70
C LEU A 123 -3.33 -2.42 -26.51
N VAL A 124 -3.64 -3.65 -26.11
CA VAL A 124 -2.98 -4.31 -24.96
C VAL A 124 -1.52 -4.61 -25.27
N LYS A 125 -1.18 -5.00 -26.51
CA LYS A 125 0.21 -5.12 -26.95
C LYS A 125 0.96 -3.80 -26.77
N PHE A 126 0.38 -2.69 -27.21
CA PHE A 126 0.97 -1.37 -27.04
C PHE A 126 1.13 -1.00 -25.55
N TYR A 127 0.13 -1.29 -24.71
CA TYR A 127 0.22 -1.03 -23.26
C TYR A 127 1.35 -1.82 -22.59
N LYS A 128 1.59 -3.07 -23.02
CA LYS A 128 2.75 -3.85 -22.59
C LYS A 128 4.07 -3.20 -23.01
N GLU A 129 4.16 -2.76 -24.26
CA GLU A 129 5.37 -2.16 -24.85
C GLU A 129 5.79 -0.88 -24.11
N ILE A 130 4.83 -0.08 -23.63
CA ILE A 130 5.10 1.11 -22.80
C ILE A 130 5.33 0.78 -21.31
N GLY A 131 5.32 -0.50 -20.92
CA GLY A 131 5.66 -0.95 -19.58
C GLY A 131 4.49 -1.15 -18.61
N ALA A 132 3.24 -1.09 -19.05
CA ALA A 132 2.11 -1.46 -18.18
C ALA A 132 2.21 -2.94 -17.78
N ARG A 133 1.82 -3.24 -16.54
CA ARG A 133 1.84 -4.62 -16.00
C ARG A 133 0.44 -5.20 -15.80
N TYR A 134 -0.58 -4.35 -15.81
CA TYR A 134 -1.97 -4.72 -15.68
C TYR A 134 -2.88 -3.74 -16.41
N ILE A 135 -4.07 -4.19 -16.80
CA ILE A 135 -5.13 -3.35 -17.36
C ILE A 135 -6.41 -3.52 -16.55
N VAL A 136 -7.22 -2.47 -16.48
CA VAL A 136 -8.52 -2.46 -15.79
C VAL A 136 -9.55 -1.80 -16.70
N PRO A 137 -10.20 -2.50 -17.63
CA PRO A 137 -11.38 -1.96 -18.31
C PRO A 137 -12.56 -1.75 -17.35
N VAL A 138 -13.38 -0.75 -17.62
CA VAL A 138 -14.70 -0.65 -16.99
C VAL A 138 -15.60 -1.77 -17.51
N ALA A 139 -16.11 -2.61 -16.60
CA ALA A 139 -17.12 -3.61 -16.90
C ALA A 139 -18.52 -3.00 -16.86
N VAL A 140 -18.77 -2.11 -15.88
CA VAL A 140 -20.02 -1.35 -15.74
C VAL A 140 -19.70 0.01 -15.14
N HIS A 141 -20.14 1.10 -15.77
CA HIS A 141 -20.06 2.44 -15.20
C HIS A 141 -21.37 2.79 -14.45
N HIS A 142 -21.51 4.01 -13.93
CA HIS A 142 -22.75 4.49 -13.33
C HIS A 142 -23.96 4.51 -14.29
N ASP A 143 -23.72 4.39 -15.60
CA ASP A 143 -24.78 4.31 -16.60
C ASP A 143 -25.50 2.95 -16.67
N ASN A 144 -25.07 2.01 -15.82
CA ASN A 144 -25.71 0.72 -15.55
C ASN A 144 -25.82 -0.21 -16.78
N PHE A 145 -25.02 0.05 -17.82
CA PHE A 145 -24.93 -0.76 -19.03
C PHE A 145 -23.75 -1.72 -18.94
N ASP A 146 -24.02 -3.03 -18.97
CA ASP A 146 -22.98 -4.05 -18.80
C ASP A 146 -22.16 -4.20 -20.09
N LEU A 147 -20.84 -4.09 -20.01
CA LEU A 147 -19.92 -4.26 -21.16
C LEU A 147 -19.48 -5.72 -21.36
N TYR A 148 -20.28 -6.66 -20.87
CA TYR A 148 -20.01 -8.10 -20.87
C TYR A 148 -21.32 -8.89 -21.05
N ASP A 149 -21.23 -10.21 -21.31
CA ASP A 149 -22.42 -11.07 -21.50
C ASP A 149 -23.16 -11.35 -20.17
N SER A 150 -23.88 -10.35 -19.68
CA SER A 150 -24.57 -10.41 -18.40
C SER A 150 -25.87 -11.22 -18.48
N LYS A 151 -25.98 -12.28 -17.68
CA LYS A 151 -27.19 -13.11 -17.57
C LYS A 151 -28.29 -12.42 -16.77
N PHE A 152 -27.91 -11.43 -15.98
CA PHE A 152 -28.78 -10.74 -15.03
C PHE A 152 -29.15 -9.33 -15.49
N GLN A 153 -28.53 -8.81 -16.55
CA GLN A 153 -28.81 -7.49 -17.10
C GLN A 153 -28.96 -7.58 -18.62
N PRO A 154 -30.20 -7.51 -19.16
CA PRO A 154 -30.44 -7.53 -20.60
C PRO A 154 -29.83 -6.34 -21.34
N TRP A 155 -29.67 -5.21 -20.66
CA TRP A 155 -28.98 -4.01 -21.14
C TRP A 155 -27.47 -4.19 -21.09
N ASN A 156 -26.93 -4.92 -22.07
CA ASN A 156 -25.51 -5.20 -22.18
C ASN A 156 -24.98 -5.14 -23.61
N SER A 157 -23.65 -5.07 -23.77
CA SER A 157 -22.96 -4.90 -25.06
C SER A 157 -23.05 -6.10 -26.01
N VAL A 158 -23.43 -7.28 -25.53
CA VAL A 158 -23.70 -8.46 -26.37
C VAL A 158 -25.11 -8.38 -26.95
N ASN A 159 -26.07 -8.04 -26.11
CA ASN A 159 -27.47 -7.90 -26.51
C ASN A 159 -27.73 -6.63 -27.31
N LEU A 160 -26.97 -5.56 -27.13
CA LEU A 160 -27.23 -4.24 -27.71
C LEU A 160 -25.93 -3.61 -28.26
N GLY A 161 -26.06 -2.47 -28.97
CA GLY A 161 -24.91 -1.70 -29.45
C GLY A 161 -23.93 -2.50 -30.33
N PRO A 162 -22.70 -2.79 -29.86
CA PRO A 162 -21.65 -3.43 -30.63
C PRO A 162 -21.88 -4.92 -30.90
N LYS A 163 -22.79 -5.58 -30.16
CA LYS A 163 -23.04 -7.03 -30.25
C LYS A 163 -21.78 -7.86 -29.98
N ARG A 164 -21.00 -7.44 -28.98
CA ARG A 164 -19.71 -8.00 -28.61
C ARG A 164 -19.53 -7.98 -27.10
N ASP A 165 -18.92 -9.05 -26.58
CA ASP A 165 -18.45 -9.09 -25.20
C ASP A 165 -17.15 -8.28 -25.10
N ILE A 166 -17.27 -7.04 -24.66
CA ILE A 166 -16.15 -6.09 -24.62
C ILE A 166 -15.17 -6.50 -23.53
N LEU A 167 -15.67 -6.92 -22.37
CA LEU A 167 -14.83 -7.35 -21.27
C LEU A 167 -14.03 -8.62 -21.62
N ARG A 168 -14.64 -9.60 -22.31
CA ARG A 168 -13.94 -10.79 -22.80
C ARG A 168 -12.82 -10.43 -23.76
N GLY A 169 -13.06 -9.54 -24.71
CA GLY A 169 -12.03 -9.15 -25.68
C GLY A 169 -10.81 -8.51 -25.01
N TRP A 170 -11.01 -7.69 -23.96
CA TRP A 170 -9.91 -7.17 -23.14
C TRP A 170 -9.18 -8.26 -22.36
N LYS A 171 -9.92 -9.17 -21.71
CA LYS A 171 -9.35 -10.29 -20.97
C LYS A 171 -8.47 -11.16 -21.86
N ASP A 172 -9.01 -11.60 -22.99
CA ASP A 172 -8.30 -12.52 -23.87
C ASP A 172 -7.02 -11.87 -24.42
N ALA A 173 -7.05 -10.55 -24.68
CA ALA A 173 -5.87 -9.79 -25.09
C ALA A 173 -4.84 -9.65 -23.95
N ALA A 174 -5.29 -9.40 -22.71
CA ALA A 174 -4.42 -9.39 -21.53
C ALA A 174 -3.71 -10.75 -21.33
N ASP A 175 -4.46 -11.84 -21.44
CA ASP A 175 -3.92 -13.20 -21.33
C ASP A 175 -2.90 -13.48 -22.46
N ARG A 176 -3.22 -13.14 -23.71
CA ARG A 176 -2.30 -13.30 -24.87
C ARG A 176 -1.00 -12.53 -24.70
N HIS A 177 -1.06 -11.33 -24.14
CA HIS A 177 0.11 -10.47 -23.97
C HIS A 177 0.77 -10.61 -22.59
N GLY A 178 0.21 -11.40 -21.68
CA GLY A 178 0.75 -11.63 -20.34
C GLY A 178 0.72 -10.40 -19.44
N LEU A 179 -0.34 -9.58 -19.54
CA LEU A 179 -0.66 -8.58 -18.52
C LEU A 179 -1.68 -9.17 -17.54
N ARG A 180 -1.64 -8.71 -16.29
CA ARG A 180 -2.71 -8.98 -15.33
C ARG A 180 -3.99 -8.28 -15.76
N PHE A 181 -5.12 -8.93 -15.52
CA PHE A 181 -6.43 -8.44 -15.95
C PHE A 181 -7.28 -8.03 -14.75
N GLY A 182 -7.77 -6.81 -14.75
CA GLY A 182 -8.76 -6.34 -13.80
C GLY A 182 -10.11 -6.02 -14.44
N ALA A 183 -11.10 -5.73 -13.61
CA ALA A 183 -12.41 -5.24 -14.03
C ALA A 183 -12.92 -4.21 -13.03
N SER A 184 -13.47 -3.10 -13.53
CA SER A 184 -14.09 -2.08 -12.68
C SER A 184 -15.61 -2.13 -12.76
N SER A 185 -16.29 -2.09 -11.61
CA SER A 185 -17.73 -1.99 -11.50
C SER A 185 -18.11 -0.78 -10.65
N HIS A 186 -18.92 0.10 -11.23
CA HIS A 186 -19.40 1.33 -10.59
C HIS A 186 -20.93 1.30 -10.43
N SER A 187 -21.53 0.13 -10.65
CA SER A 187 -22.98 -0.04 -10.74
C SER A 187 -23.67 0.01 -9.38
N ASP A 188 -22.95 0.00 -8.26
CA ASP A 188 -23.54 0.16 -6.93
C ASP A 188 -24.17 1.55 -6.72
N ARG A 189 -23.65 2.56 -7.43
CA ARG A 189 -24.16 3.93 -7.48
C ARG A 189 -25.31 4.13 -8.46
N SER A 190 -25.58 3.19 -9.37
CA SER A 190 -26.52 3.48 -10.47
C SER A 190 -27.94 3.77 -9.97
N TRP A 191 -28.35 3.20 -8.84
CA TRP A 191 -29.68 3.41 -8.23
C TRP A 191 -30.02 4.89 -8.01
N ASP A 192 -29.19 5.62 -7.26
CA ASP A 192 -29.43 7.04 -6.98
C ASP A 192 -28.88 7.94 -8.09
N TRP A 193 -27.80 7.51 -8.75
CA TRP A 193 -27.14 8.29 -9.79
C TRP A 193 -27.96 8.46 -11.07
N PHE A 194 -28.81 7.50 -11.43
CA PHE A 194 -29.68 7.60 -12.61
C PHE A 194 -31.08 8.11 -12.31
N HIS A 195 -31.37 8.50 -11.06
CA HIS A 195 -32.67 9.05 -10.66
C HIS A 195 -33.13 10.26 -11.50
N VAL A 196 -32.18 11.03 -12.05
CA VAL A 196 -32.44 12.17 -12.96
C VAL A 196 -33.21 11.77 -14.23
N ALA A 197 -33.10 10.52 -14.67
CA ALA A 197 -33.85 10.00 -15.81
C ALA A 197 -35.36 9.82 -15.52
N HIS A 198 -35.80 9.93 -14.27
CA HIS A 198 -37.22 9.93 -13.90
C HIS A 198 -37.83 11.34 -13.86
N GLY A 199 -37.03 12.38 -14.11
CA GLY A 199 -37.50 13.76 -14.14
C GLY A 199 -38.25 14.14 -15.42
N ALA A 200 -38.43 15.46 -15.56
CA ALA A 200 -38.96 16.12 -16.75
C ALA A 200 -38.44 17.56 -16.80
N ASP A 201 -38.51 18.17 -17.97
CA ASP A 201 -38.28 19.60 -18.16
C ASP A 201 -39.25 20.43 -17.30
N THR A 202 -38.75 21.50 -16.69
CA THR A 202 -39.53 22.44 -15.86
C THR A 202 -40.01 23.68 -16.62
N HIS A 203 -39.39 23.96 -17.77
CA HIS A 203 -39.76 24.99 -18.74
C HIS A 203 -39.54 24.48 -20.18
N GLY A 204 -39.86 25.31 -21.18
CA GLY A 204 -39.74 24.92 -22.59
C GLY A 204 -40.95 24.16 -23.15
N PRO A 205 -40.91 23.78 -24.43
CA PRO A 205 -42.06 23.25 -25.18
C PRO A 205 -42.51 21.85 -24.73
N LEU A 206 -41.64 21.08 -24.07
CA LEU A 206 -41.93 19.74 -23.54
C LEU A 206 -41.93 19.71 -22.00
N LYS A 207 -42.21 20.86 -21.38
CA LYS A 207 -42.37 20.98 -19.92
C LYS A 207 -43.31 19.90 -19.38
N GLY A 208 -42.86 19.19 -18.35
CA GLY A 208 -43.62 18.16 -17.64
C GLY A 208 -43.78 16.84 -18.40
N VAL A 209 -43.21 16.70 -19.60
CA VAL A 209 -43.17 15.42 -20.31
C VAL A 209 -42.10 14.52 -19.66
N PRO A 210 -42.46 13.36 -19.08
CA PRO A 210 -41.52 12.50 -18.39
C PRO A 210 -40.41 11.99 -19.31
N TYR A 211 -39.19 11.91 -18.78
CA TYR A 211 -38.05 11.27 -19.46
C TYR A 211 -38.14 9.74 -19.44
N ASP A 212 -37.17 9.11 -20.11
CA ASP A 212 -37.07 7.67 -20.36
C ASP A 212 -37.16 6.76 -19.13
N GLY A 213 -36.73 7.21 -17.94
CA GLY A 213 -36.83 6.41 -16.71
C GLY A 213 -38.27 6.12 -16.29
N ASN A 214 -39.25 6.84 -16.83
CA ASN A 214 -40.67 6.60 -16.57
C ASN A 214 -41.32 5.63 -17.57
N LEU A 215 -40.58 5.15 -18.58
CA LEU A 215 -41.08 4.18 -19.54
C LEU A 215 -41.15 2.78 -18.92
N THR A 216 -42.13 2.01 -19.34
CA THR A 216 -42.32 0.61 -18.94
C THR A 216 -41.98 -0.32 -20.09
N LYS A 217 -41.76 -1.61 -19.80
CA LYS A 217 -41.63 -2.65 -20.83
C LYS A 217 -42.75 -2.63 -21.89
N ALA A 218 -43.97 -2.26 -21.52
CA ALA A 218 -45.11 -2.23 -22.44
C ALA A 218 -44.97 -1.12 -23.50
N ASP A 219 -44.37 0.02 -23.14
CA ASP A 219 -44.14 1.15 -24.06
C ASP A 219 -43.16 0.82 -25.20
N GLY A 220 -42.44 -0.30 -25.06
CA GLY A 220 -41.50 -0.82 -26.05
C GLY A 220 -42.15 -1.65 -27.16
N THR A 221 -43.43 -1.99 -27.05
CA THR A 221 -44.13 -2.82 -28.05
C THR A 221 -44.05 -2.16 -29.44
N GLY A 222 -43.52 -2.88 -30.43
CA GLY A 222 -43.30 -2.38 -31.79
C GLY A 222 -42.13 -1.39 -31.94
N ARG A 223 -41.32 -1.18 -30.89
CA ARG A 223 -40.11 -0.35 -30.91
C ARG A 223 -38.86 -1.24 -30.94
N TRP A 224 -37.71 -0.64 -31.24
CA TRP A 224 -36.44 -1.36 -31.34
C TRP A 224 -36.01 -2.07 -30.04
N TRP A 225 -36.51 -1.60 -28.90
CA TRP A 225 -36.24 -2.12 -27.56
C TRP A 225 -37.36 -3.01 -27.02
N GLU A 226 -38.25 -3.52 -27.88
CA GLU A 226 -39.32 -4.44 -27.47
C GLU A 226 -38.76 -5.62 -26.64
N GLY A 227 -39.40 -5.88 -25.51
CA GLY A 227 -38.99 -6.94 -24.58
C GLY A 227 -37.98 -6.52 -23.52
N LEU A 228 -37.35 -5.35 -23.65
CA LEU A 228 -36.47 -4.77 -22.63
C LEU A 228 -37.27 -3.88 -21.67
N ASP A 229 -36.91 -3.92 -20.39
CA ASP A 229 -37.51 -3.06 -19.37
C ASP A 229 -36.56 -1.88 -19.06
N PRO A 230 -36.94 -0.62 -19.34
CA PRO A 230 -36.13 0.55 -18.99
C PRO A 230 -35.81 0.63 -17.50
N ALA A 231 -36.64 0.07 -16.61
CA ALA A 231 -36.35 0.02 -15.18
C ALA A 231 -35.09 -0.80 -14.84
N ASP A 232 -34.71 -1.77 -15.69
CA ASP A 232 -33.45 -2.51 -15.51
C ASP A 232 -32.22 -1.62 -15.77
N LEU A 233 -32.34 -0.61 -16.63
CA LEU A 233 -31.29 0.36 -16.96
C LEU A 233 -31.29 1.54 -15.98
N TYR A 234 -32.45 2.16 -15.76
CA TYR A 234 -32.57 3.41 -14.98
C TYR A 234 -32.82 3.20 -13.48
N GLY A 235 -33.24 2.00 -13.08
CA GLY A 235 -33.88 1.79 -11.78
C GLY A 235 -35.40 1.97 -11.87
N PRO A 236 -36.17 1.40 -10.92
CA PRO A 236 -37.60 1.63 -10.86
C PRO A 236 -37.92 3.07 -10.41
N PRO A 237 -39.05 3.66 -10.86
CA PRO A 237 -39.52 4.92 -10.29
C PRO A 237 -39.69 4.82 -8.78
N HIS A 238 -39.13 5.76 -8.03
CA HIS A 238 -39.20 5.77 -6.57
C HIS A 238 -40.59 6.19 -6.06
N ALA A 239 -41.02 5.64 -4.93
CA ALA A 239 -42.37 5.83 -4.39
C ALA A 239 -42.67 7.29 -4.00
N GLY A 240 -41.64 8.07 -3.62
CA GLY A 240 -41.73 9.50 -3.33
C GLY A 240 -41.86 10.41 -4.56
N GLY A 241 -41.75 9.86 -5.77
CA GLY A 241 -41.66 10.64 -7.00
C GLY A 241 -40.26 11.22 -7.24
N PHE A 242 -40.14 12.06 -8.28
CA PHE A 242 -38.84 12.61 -8.67
C PHE A 242 -38.44 13.84 -7.83
N THR A 243 -37.21 13.83 -7.31
CA THR A 243 -36.49 14.97 -6.73
C THR A 243 -35.01 14.89 -7.15
N ASN A 244 -34.29 16.01 -7.20
CA ASN A 244 -32.84 16.00 -7.45
C ASN A 244 -32.12 16.95 -6.47
N PRO A 245 -31.32 16.45 -5.51
CA PRO A 245 -31.00 15.03 -5.29
C PRO A 245 -32.24 14.19 -4.89
N PRO A 246 -32.20 12.85 -5.04
CA PRO A 246 -33.26 11.96 -4.57
C PRO A 246 -33.55 12.16 -3.07
N HIS A 247 -34.80 11.93 -2.65
CA HIS A 247 -35.15 11.90 -1.23
C HIS A 247 -34.27 10.85 -0.51
N PRO A 248 -33.81 11.07 0.74
CA PRO A 248 -32.88 10.16 1.41
C PRO A 248 -33.35 8.70 1.52
N ASP A 249 -34.67 8.47 1.59
CA ASP A 249 -35.24 7.12 1.60
C ASP A 249 -35.20 6.46 0.22
N ASP A 250 -35.40 7.27 -0.82
CA ASP A 250 -35.36 6.85 -2.22
C ASP A 250 -33.92 6.68 -2.72
N ALA A 251 -32.93 7.30 -2.07
CA ALA A 251 -31.51 7.13 -2.38
C ALA A 251 -30.93 5.77 -1.94
N LYS A 252 -31.67 4.99 -1.14
CA LYS A 252 -31.21 3.69 -0.62
C LYS A 252 -31.69 2.56 -1.53
N PRO A 253 -30.78 1.76 -2.11
CA PRO A 253 -31.19 0.63 -2.93
C PRO A 253 -31.98 -0.41 -2.14
N ASP A 254 -33.02 -0.95 -2.77
CA ASP A 254 -33.82 -2.04 -2.21
C ASP A 254 -33.07 -3.39 -2.26
N GLN A 255 -33.69 -4.42 -1.68
CA GLN A 255 -33.08 -5.75 -1.63
C GLN A 255 -32.95 -6.39 -3.02
N ALA A 256 -33.92 -6.18 -3.91
CA ALA A 256 -33.90 -6.76 -5.25
C ALA A 256 -32.74 -6.20 -6.08
N TYR A 257 -32.48 -4.90 -5.98
CA TYR A 257 -31.33 -4.26 -6.59
C TYR A 257 -30.01 -4.79 -6.04
N LYS A 258 -29.89 -4.89 -4.70
CA LYS A 258 -28.68 -5.44 -4.05
C LYS A 258 -28.39 -6.88 -4.48
N ASP A 259 -29.43 -7.72 -4.56
CA ASP A 259 -29.30 -9.11 -4.98
C ASP A 259 -28.94 -9.22 -6.47
N LYS A 260 -29.53 -8.38 -7.33
CA LYS A 260 -29.19 -8.28 -8.75
C LYS A 260 -27.75 -7.79 -8.95
N TRP A 261 -27.34 -6.76 -8.22
CA TRP A 261 -25.97 -6.23 -8.21
C TRP A 261 -24.96 -7.29 -7.79
N PHE A 262 -25.26 -8.04 -6.72
CA PHE A 262 -24.43 -9.15 -6.26
C PHE A 262 -24.32 -10.25 -7.33
N ALA A 263 -25.44 -10.67 -7.92
CA ALA A 263 -25.44 -11.70 -8.95
C ALA A 263 -24.63 -11.29 -10.20
N ARG A 264 -24.79 -10.05 -10.65
CA ARG A 264 -24.01 -9.46 -11.76
C ARG A 264 -22.52 -9.44 -11.46
N THR A 265 -22.13 -8.94 -10.28
CA THR A 265 -20.72 -8.82 -9.90
C THR A 265 -20.09 -10.19 -9.58
N GLN A 266 -20.87 -11.13 -9.05
CA GLN A 266 -20.43 -12.51 -8.87
C GLN A 266 -20.20 -13.19 -10.22
N GLN A 267 -21.05 -12.95 -11.21
CA GLN A 267 -20.82 -13.41 -12.58
C GLN A 267 -19.52 -12.85 -13.16
N LEU A 268 -19.19 -11.58 -12.89
CA LEU A 268 -17.91 -10.99 -13.31
C LEU A 268 -16.72 -11.77 -12.74
N ILE A 269 -16.77 -12.14 -11.46
CA ILE A 269 -15.73 -12.96 -10.81
C ILE A 269 -15.64 -14.34 -11.47
N ASP A 270 -16.78 -15.00 -11.66
CA ASP A 270 -16.85 -16.38 -12.15
C ASP A 270 -16.42 -16.52 -13.61
N ASP A 271 -16.95 -15.67 -14.48
CA ASP A 271 -16.77 -15.78 -15.93
C ASP A 271 -15.43 -15.18 -16.39
N TYR A 272 -14.91 -14.14 -15.70
CA TYR A 272 -13.72 -13.40 -16.14
C TYR A 272 -12.51 -13.57 -15.22
N GLN A 273 -12.68 -14.03 -13.98
CA GLN A 273 -11.59 -14.29 -13.04
C GLN A 273 -10.57 -13.13 -12.97
N PRO A 274 -11.01 -11.89 -12.69
CA PRO A 274 -10.10 -10.76 -12.64
C PRO A 274 -9.07 -10.95 -11.52
N ASP A 275 -7.81 -10.64 -11.82
CA ASP A 275 -6.74 -10.48 -10.83
C ASP A 275 -7.02 -9.27 -9.93
N LEU A 276 -7.72 -8.24 -10.45
CA LEU A 276 -8.10 -7.02 -9.74
C LEU A 276 -9.59 -6.68 -9.96
N LEU A 277 -10.37 -6.62 -8.88
CA LEU A 277 -11.74 -6.08 -8.91
C LEU A 277 -11.75 -4.68 -8.30
N TYR A 278 -12.29 -3.72 -9.04
CA TYR A 278 -12.31 -2.31 -8.63
C TYR A 278 -13.74 -1.84 -8.39
N PHE A 279 -13.96 -1.17 -7.26
CA PHE A 279 -15.18 -0.43 -6.97
C PHE A 279 -14.89 1.07 -6.82
N ASP A 280 -15.74 1.88 -7.42
CA ASP A 280 -15.67 3.35 -7.42
C ASP A 280 -16.19 3.98 -6.11
N SER A 281 -16.47 3.13 -5.12
CA SER A 281 -17.07 3.44 -3.83
C SER A 281 -16.31 2.80 -2.68
N PRO A 282 -16.56 3.23 -1.42
CA PRO A 282 -16.30 2.40 -0.25
C PRO A 282 -17.00 1.05 -0.37
N MET A 283 -16.69 0.10 0.52
CA MET A 283 -17.26 -1.26 0.46
C MET A 283 -18.75 -1.26 0.07
N PRO A 284 -19.10 -1.70 -1.16
CA PRO A 284 -20.42 -1.40 -1.69
C PRO A 284 -21.51 -2.23 -1.01
N LEU A 285 -22.65 -1.59 -0.75
CA LEU A 285 -23.90 -2.25 -0.33
C LEU A 285 -23.78 -3.16 0.91
N GLY A 286 -22.79 -2.92 1.79
CA GLY A 286 -22.64 -3.60 3.08
C GLY A 286 -22.30 -5.09 2.95
N GLU A 287 -23.19 -5.96 3.44
CA GLU A 287 -22.98 -7.40 3.47
C GLU A 287 -22.77 -7.99 2.07
N HIS A 288 -23.47 -7.49 1.04
CA HIS A 288 -23.29 -7.95 -0.34
C HIS A 288 -21.87 -7.70 -0.84
N GLY A 289 -21.28 -6.53 -0.53
CA GLY A 289 -19.88 -6.23 -0.84
C GLY A 289 -18.90 -7.15 -0.12
N LEU A 290 -19.12 -7.39 1.18
CA LEU A 290 -18.30 -8.32 1.96
C LEU A 290 -18.35 -9.76 1.42
N ARG A 291 -19.53 -10.20 0.97
CA ARG A 291 -19.70 -11.51 0.32
C ARG A 291 -18.95 -11.59 -1.01
N LEU A 292 -18.92 -10.52 -1.81
CA LEU A 292 -18.12 -10.48 -3.04
C LEU A 292 -16.63 -10.45 -2.75
N ALA A 293 -16.19 -9.70 -1.74
CA ALA A 293 -14.80 -9.69 -1.31
C ALA A 293 -14.33 -11.09 -0.90
N ALA A 294 -15.08 -11.77 -0.03
CA ALA A 294 -14.81 -13.15 0.35
C ALA A 294 -14.82 -14.11 -0.85
N SER A 295 -15.78 -13.96 -1.76
CA SER A 295 -15.87 -14.76 -2.99
C SER A 295 -14.66 -14.58 -3.88
N LEU A 296 -14.24 -13.33 -4.15
CA LEU A 296 -13.03 -13.02 -4.91
C LEU A 296 -11.80 -13.66 -4.25
N TYR A 297 -11.65 -13.51 -2.93
CA TYR A 297 -10.49 -14.00 -2.20
C TYR A 297 -10.38 -15.51 -2.15
N ASN A 298 -11.51 -16.20 -2.15
CA ASN A 298 -11.55 -17.66 -2.18
C ASN A 298 -11.35 -18.25 -3.59
N ARG A 299 -11.60 -17.47 -4.66
CA ARG A 299 -11.64 -17.97 -6.04
C ARG A 299 -10.45 -17.56 -6.90
N THR A 300 -9.95 -16.34 -6.71
CA THR A 300 -8.85 -15.80 -7.51
C THR A 300 -7.53 -16.01 -6.78
N ALA A 301 -6.53 -16.55 -7.47
CA ALA A 301 -5.19 -16.67 -6.93
C ALA A 301 -4.53 -15.28 -6.85
N ALA A 302 -4.12 -14.86 -5.65
CA ALA A 302 -3.49 -13.57 -5.41
C ALA A 302 -4.36 -12.38 -5.91
N PRO A 303 -5.58 -12.22 -5.37
CA PRO A 303 -6.55 -11.21 -5.80
C PRO A 303 -6.13 -9.80 -5.36
N VAL A 304 -6.69 -8.79 -6.01
CA VAL A 304 -6.72 -7.41 -5.52
C VAL A 304 -8.15 -6.93 -5.52
N LEU A 305 -8.65 -6.48 -4.37
CA LEU A 305 -9.90 -5.74 -4.29
C LEU A 305 -9.58 -4.28 -3.99
N THR A 306 -10.01 -3.39 -4.86
CA THR A 306 -9.78 -1.96 -4.75
C THR A 306 -11.08 -1.23 -4.44
N ILE A 307 -11.06 -0.33 -3.47
CA ILE A 307 -12.19 0.54 -3.10
C ILE A 307 -11.74 1.98 -2.91
N LYS A 308 -12.64 2.95 -3.12
CA LYS A 308 -12.38 4.38 -2.87
C LYS A 308 -12.74 4.79 -1.45
N SER A 309 -12.06 5.81 -0.94
CA SER A 309 -12.56 6.63 0.16
C SER A 309 -13.39 7.78 -0.42
N TRP A 310 -14.49 8.17 0.22
CA TRP A 310 -15.24 9.39 -0.15
C TRP A 310 -15.12 10.49 0.92
N GLY A 311 -14.26 10.30 1.92
CA GLY A 311 -14.04 11.25 3.00
C GLY A 311 -13.69 10.60 4.33
N PRO A 312 -13.45 11.43 5.38
CA PRO A 312 -13.14 10.93 6.72
C PRO A 312 -14.24 9.98 7.23
N GLY A 313 -13.84 8.81 7.76
CA GLY A 313 -14.78 7.81 8.27
C GLY A 313 -15.39 6.87 7.22
N THR A 314 -15.13 7.09 5.93
CA THR A 314 -15.40 6.12 4.85
C THR A 314 -14.16 5.28 4.48
N VAL A 315 -13.07 5.51 5.23
CA VAL A 315 -11.73 4.97 4.97
C VAL A 315 -11.72 3.45 5.09
N PRO A 316 -11.02 2.73 4.18
CA PRO A 316 -10.91 1.29 4.19
C PRO A 316 -10.26 0.75 5.46
N ASP A 317 -10.65 -0.46 5.85
CA ASP A 317 -9.70 -1.37 6.48
C ASP A 317 -8.60 -1.69 5.46
N GLU A 318 -7.58 -0.82 5.36
CA GLU A 318 -6.47 -0.91 4.38
C GLU A 318 -5.67 -2.22 4.53
N GLY A 319 -5.86 -2.95 5.64
CA GLY A 319 -5.35 -4.32 5.84
C GLY A 319 -6.26 -5.43 5.32
N ALA A 320 -7.40 -5.12 4.72
CA ALA A 320 -8.37 -6.07 4.19
C ALA A 320 -8.70 -5.83 2.70
N VAL A 321 -8.39 -4.64 2.17
CA VAL A 321 -8.60 -4.20 0.79
C VAL A 321 -7.54 -3.16 0.39
N VAL A 322 -7.37 -2.89 -0.90
CA VAL A 322 -6.48 -1.85 -1.42
C VAL A 322 -7.23 -0.52 -1.51
N LEU A 323 -6.69 0.52 -0.87
CA LEU A 323 -7.19 1.89 -1.01
C LEU A 323 -6.85 2.43 -2.40
N ASP A 324 -7.82 3.06 -3.05
CA ASP A 324 -7.62 3.88 -4.24
C ASP A 324 -8.02 5.34 -4.01
N ILE A 325 -7.10 6.25 -4.34
CA ILE A 325 -7.25 7.69 -4.14
C ILE A 325 -7.52 8.36 -5.50
N GLU A 326 -8.76 8.76 -5.74
CA GLU A 326 -9.19 9.32 -7.02
C GLU A 326 -8.44 10.57 -7.41
N LYS A 327 -7.83 10.56 -8.60
CA LYS A 327 -7.09 11.68 -9.19
C LYS A 327 -6.16 12.33 -8.16
N GLY A 328 -5.53 11.51 -7.33
CA GLY A 328 -5.01 11.94 -6.04
C GLY A 328 -3.63 11.42 -5.72
N GLN A 329 -3.12 11.81 -4.56
CA GLN A 329 -1.81 11.42 -4.07
C GLN A 329 -1.87 11.17 -2.56
N SER A 330 -0.90 10.44 -2.02
CA SER A 330 -0.65 10.37 -0.58
C SER A 330 0.35 11.47 -0.19
N ASP A 331 0.08 12.21 0.88
CA ASP A 331 1.01 13.19 1.45
C ASP A 331 2.15 12.52 2.25
N ARG A 332 2.03 11.22 2.51
CA ARG A 332 2.93 10.43 3.35
C ARG A 332 3.21 9.06 2.77
N LEU A 333 4.29 8.45 3.25
CA LEU A 333 4.56 7.03 3.04
C LEU A 333 3.45 6.20 3.68
N ARG A 334 2.77 5.35 2.91
CA ARG A 334 1.72 4.46 3.44
C ARG A 334 2.26 3.08 3.77
N TYR A 335 1.72 2.51 4.85
CA TYR A 335 2.08 1.16 5.28
C TYR A 335 1.54 0.09 4.33
N PHE A 336 0.23 0.09 4.10
CA PHE A 336 -0.41 -0.80 3.15
C PHE A 336 -0.16 -0.32 1.71
N ALA A 337 -0.13 -1.28 0.78
CA ALA A 337 -0.10 -0.96 -0.63
C ALA A 337 -1.40 -0.26 -1.00
N TRP A 338 -1.28 0.80 -1.80
CA TRP A 338 -2.41 1.59 -2.26
C TRP A 338 -2.29 1.84 -3.76
N GLN A 339 -3.32 2.44 -4.34
CA GLN A 339 -3.33 2.84 -5.73
C GLN A 339 -3.87 4.27 -5.85
N THR A 340 -3.54 4.94 -6.94
CA THR A 340 -4.36 6.03 -7.45
C THR A 340 -4.68 5.79 -8.91
N ASP A 341 -5.92 6.07 -9.26
CA ASP A 341 -6.40 6.30 -10.60
C ASP A 341 -6.28 7.78 -10.97
N THR A 342 -5.80 8.07 -12.18
CA THR A 342 -5.80 9.41 -12.77
C THR A 342 -6.02 9.31 -14.27
N SER A 343 -6.16 10.42 -14.98
CA SER A 343 -6.42 10.42 -16.43
C SER A 343 -5.50 11.42 -17.12
N LEU A 344 -5.09 11.09 -18.36
CA LEU A 344 -4.40 12.05 -19.22
C LEU A 344 -5.27 13.28 -19.50
N ASN A 345 -6.59 13.10 -19.51
CA ASN A 345 -7.58 14.14 -19.73
C ASN A 345 -8.22 14.58 -18.40
N ASN A 346 -8.85 15.76 -18.40
CA ASN A 346 -9.65 16.20 -17.26
C ASN A 346 -10.82 15.25 -16.95
N ASN A 347 -11.34 14.55 -17.96
CA ASN A 347 -12.39 13.57 -17.79
C ASN A 347 -11.88 12.12 -17.94
N TRP A 348 -12.70 11.17 -17.49
CA TRP A 348 -12.45 9.74 -17.62
C TRP A 348 -12.74 9.22 -19.03
N PHE A 349 -13.90 9.57 -19.58
CA PHE A 349 -14.25 9.30 -20.98
C PHE A 349 -13.64 10.35 -21.91
N ILE A 350 -13.58 10.03 -23.20
CA ILE A 350 -13.04 10.94 -24.22
C ILE A 350 -13.83 12.25 -24.26
N ASP A 351 -13.09 13.34 -24.22
CA ASP A 351 -13.56 14.68 -24.54
C ASP A 351 -12.68 15.28 -25.65
N GLU A 352 -13.19 16.30 -26.34
CA GLU A 352 -12.43 17.03 -27.37
C GLU A 352 -11.52 18.11 -26.76
N LYS A 353 -11.18 18.00 -25.46
CA LYS A 353 -10.34 18.96 -24.75
C LYS A 353 -8.87 18.51 -24.80
N PRO A 354 -7.91 19.44 -24.69
CA PRO A 354 -6.50 19.08 -24.54
C PRO A 354 -6.27 18.20 -23.31
N MET A 355 -5.25 17.34 -23.37
CA MET A 355 -4.77 16.59 -22.20
C MET A 355 -4.43 17.55 -21.06
N GLU A 356 -4.80 17.15 -19.85
CA GLU A 356 -4.54 17.87 -18.61
C GLU A 356 -3.15 17.55 -18.06
N LEU A 357 -2.71 16.28 -18.20
CA LEU A 357 -1.40 15.83 -17.74
C LEU A 357 -0.42 15.71 -18.89
N THR A 358 0.76 16.31 -18.72
CA THR A 358 1.90 16.07 -19.61
C THR A 358 2.55 14.74 -19.28
N ASP A 359 3.35 14.22 -20.22
CA ASP A 359 4.19 13.04 -20.01
C ASP A 359 5.18 13.22 -18.84
N GLU A 360 5.74 14.42 -18.66
CA GLU A 360 6.58 14.76 -17.50
C GLU A 360 5.84 14.61 -16.17
N VAL A 361 4.63 15.16 -16.08
CA VAL A 361 3.81 15.07 -14.85
C VAL A 361 3.42 13.62 -14.56
N VAL A 362 3.12 12.83 -15.59
CA VAL A 362 2.84 11.38 -15.42
C VAL A 362 4.07 10.64 -14.85
N VAL A 363 5.28 10.92 -15.35
CA VAL A 363 6.51 10.31 -14.83
C VAL A 363 6.76 10.75 -13.38
N HIS A 364 6.62 12.04 -13.07
CA HIS A 364 6.80 12.55 -11.71
C HIS A 364 5.79 11.95 -10.73
N ASN A 365 4.51 11.89 -11.11
CA ASN A 365 3.47 11.25 -10.31
C ASN A 365 3.80 9.78 -10.07
N LEU A 366 4.16 9.02 -11.11
CA LEU A 366 4.55 7.62 -10.97
C LEU A 366 5.68 7.44 -9.96
N VAL A 367 6.73 8.26 -10.05
CA VAL A 367 7.88 8.21 -9.15
C VAL A 367 7.48 8.53 -7.70
N ASP A 368 6.70 9.59 -7.47
CA ASP A 368 6.25 9.97 -6.13
C ASP A 368 5.34 8.90 -5.52
N ILE A 369 4.35 8.40 -6.28
CA ILE A 369 3.41 7.35 -5.87
C ILE A 369 4.17 6.09 -5.46
N VAL A 370 5.10 5.62 -6.30
CA VAL A 370 5.88 4.39 -6.04
C VAL A 370 6.76 4.54 -4.80
N SER A 371 7.37 5.71 -4.59
CA SER A 371 8.17 6.00 -3.40
C SER A 371 7.35 5.96 -2.10
N LYS A 372 6.03 6.13 -2.19
CA LYS A 372 5.08 6.14 -1.08
C LYS A 372 4.27 4.85 -0.96
N ASN A 373 4.73 3.76 -1.57
CA ASN A 373 4.13 2.42 -1.55
C ASN A 373 2.89 2.23 -2.46
N GLY A 374 2.69 3.12 -3.43
CA GLY A 374 1.53 3.10 -4.31
C GLY A 374 1.79 2.52 -5.70
N ASN A 375 0.70 2.28 -6.41
CA ASN A 375 0.65 2.03 -7.85
C ASN A 375 -0.11 3.16 -8.57
N LEU A 376 0.29 3.46 -9.80
CA LEU A 376 -0.41 4.37 -10.71
C LEU A 376 -1.26 3.57 -11.70
N LEU A 377 -2.57 3.77 -11.66
CA LEU A 377 -3.52 3.29 -12.65
C LEU A 377 -3.90 4.46 -13.58
N LEU A 378 -3.25 4.54 -14.74
CA LEU A 378 -3.44 5.66 -15.66
C LEU A 378 -4.58 5.37 -16.64
N ASN A 379 -5.62 6.19 -16.58
CA ASN A 379 -6.73 6.15 -17.52
C ASN A 379 -6.36 6.71 -18.87
N VAL A 380 -6.76 5.97 -19.91
CA VAL A 380 -6.72 6.39 -21.32
C VAL A 380 -8.14 6.46 -21.86
N ALA A 381 -8.44 7.55 -22.56
CA ALA A 381 -9.77 7.83 -23.05
C ALA A 381 -9.87 7.45 -24.53
N LEU A 382 -10.50 6.30 -24.82
CA LEU A 382 -10.71 5.82 -26.20
C LEU A 382 -11.87 6.55 -26.87
N ARG A 383 -11.75 6.75 -28.19
CA ARG A 383 -12.88 7.21 -29.03
C ARG A 383 -14.00 6.18 -29.04
N ALA A 384 -15.22 6.59 -29.34
CA ALA A 384 -16.37 5.68 -29.43
C ALA A 384 -16.14 4.46 -30.35
N ASP A 385 -15.39 4.64 -31.44
CA ASP A 385 -15.05 3.57 -32.39
C ASP A 385 -14.02 2.56 -31.83
N GLY A 386 -13.40 2.85 -30.69
CA GLY A 386 -12.39 2.01 -30.03
C GLY A 386 -10.95 2.40 -30.30
N THR A 387 -10.69 3.49 -31.03
CA THR A 387 -9.33 3.96 -31.31
C THR A 387 -8.76 4.84 -30.21
N LEU A 388 -7.45 4.69 -29.94
CA LEU A 388 -6.69 5.56 -29.04
C LEU A 388 -6.32 6.88 -29.77
N PRO A 389 -6.55 8.07 -29.18
CA PRO A 389 -6.06 9.34 -29.69
C PRO A 389 -4.53 9.42 -29.85
N ASP A 390 -4.07 10.10 -30.91
CA ASP A 390 -2.65 10.15 -31.29
C ASP A 390 -1.81 10.94 -30.27
N ASP A 391 -2.38 11.98 -29.66
CA ASP A 391 -1.78 12.75 -28.58
C ASP A 391 -1.60 11.90 -27.31
N GLN A 392 -2.62 11.15 -26.91
CA GLN A 392 -2.52 10.19 -25.80
C GLN A 392 -1.50 9.09 -26.11
N ARG A 393 -1.49 8.55 -27.34
CA ARG A 393 -0.48 7.57 -27.78
C ARG A 393 0.93 8.13 -27.68
N ALA A 394 1.15 9.38 -28.10
CA ALA A 394 2.45 10.03 -28.04
C ALA A 394 2.92 10.21 -26.59
N ALA A 395 2.05 10.70 -25.70
CA ALA A 395 2.36 10.84 -24.27
C ALA A 395 2.71 9.50 -23.62
N LEU A 396 1.91 8.46 -23.86
CA LEU A 396 2.16 7.11 -23.35
C LEU A 396 3.48 6.51 -23.87
N THR A 397 3.81 6.76 -25.14
CA THR A 397 5.10 6.33 -25.73
C THR A 397 6.28 7.04 -25.07
N SER A 398 6.14 8.32 -24.75
CA SER A 398 7.14 9.11 -24.02
C SER A 398 7.37 8.56 -22.60
N VAL A 399 6.29 8.28 -21.86
CA VAL A 399 6.34 7.62 -20.54
C VAL A 399 6.99 6.24 -20.63
N GLY A 400 6.61 5.44 -21.63
CA GLY A 400 7.19 4.12 -21.87
C GLY A 400 8.68 4.16 -22.19
N THR A 401 9.15 5.18 -22.91
CA THR A 401 10.57 5.39 -23.18
C THR A 401 11.35 5.64 -21.89
N TRP A 402 10.80 6.45 -20.98
CA TRP A 402 11.42 6.67 -19.66
C TRP A 402 11.45 5.38 -18.81
N LEU A 403 10.36 4.62 -18.81
CA LEU A 403 10.26 3.34 -18.08
C LEU A 403 11.20 2.26 -18.63
N ALA A 404 11.42 2.22 -19.94
CA ALA A 404 12.37 1.28 -20.55
C ALA A 404 13.80 1.51 -20.04
N GLN A 405 14.19 2.78 -19.82
CA GLN A 405 15.51 3.14 -19.30
C GLN A 405 15.61 3.00 -17.77
N ASN A 406 14.58 3.42 -17.04
CA ASN A 406 14.65 3.64 -15.59
C ASN A 406 13.80 2.63 -14.78
N GLY A 407 13.14 1.69 -15.44
CA GLY A 407 12.19 0.76 -14.83
C GLY A 407 12.77 -0.14 -13.74
N GLU A 408 14.10 -0.34 -13.69
CA GLU A 408 14.78 -1.04 -12.59
C GLU A 408 14.50 -0.37 -11.22
N ALA A 409 14.37 0.96 -11.20
CA ALA A 409 14.06 1.74 -10.00
C ALA A 409 12.56 1.83 -9.67
N ILE A 410 11.71 1.23 -10.50
CA ILE A 410 10.25 1.25 -10.36
C ILE A 410 9.73 -0.17 -10.10
N TYR A 411 9.92 -1.08 -11.05
CA TYR A 411 9.32 -2.41 -10.98
C TYR A 411 9.97 -3.32 -9.93
N GLY A 412 9.13 -3.91 -9.09
CA GLY A 412 9.55 -4.80 -7.99
C GLY A 412 10.31 -4.08 -6.87
N THR A 413 10.30 -2.76 -6.83
CA THR A 413 10.90 -2.00 -5.73
C THR A 413 9.93 -1.86 -4.56
N ARG A 414 10.47 -1.48 -3.40
CA ARG A 414 9.72 -1.06 -2.21
C ARG A 414 10.13 0.36 -1.83
N PRO A 415 9.30 1.08 -1.06
CA PRO A 415 9.73 2.33 -0.45
C PRO A 415 11.00 2.15 0.37
N TRP A 416 11.82 3.20 0.43
CA TRP A 416 12.86 3.27 1.43
C TRP A 416 12.29 3.77 2.78
N LYS A 417 13.14 3.86 3.80
CA LYS A 417 12.76 4.41 5.12
C LYS A 417 12.23 5.86 5.07
N LEU A 418 12.54 6.57 3.98
CA LEU A 418 11.99 7.87 3.62
C LEU A 418 11.54 7.79 2.17
N PHE A 419 10.38 8.37 1.83
CA PHE A 419 9.91 8.40 0.45
C PHE A 419 10.70 9.39 -0.42
N GLY A 420 11.25 10.45 0.17
CA GLY A 420 11.95 11.48 -0.61
C GLY A 420 12.52 12.64 0.20
N GLU A 421 13.17 13.54 -0.53
CA GLU A 421 13.70 14.83 -0.09
C GLU A 421 13.22 15.92 -1.06
N GLY A 422 13.28 17.18 -0.62
CA GLY A 422 13.05 18.34 -1.48
C GLY A 422 12.04 19.33 -0.93
N PRO A 423 11.95 20.52 -1.56
CA PRO A 423 11.04 21.58 -1.11
C PRO A 423 9.59 21.36 -1.54
N THR A 424 9.32 20.53 -2.56
CA THR A 424 7.98 20.41 -3.14
C THR A 424 7.09 19.54 -2.26
N ILE A 425 6.04 20.15 -1.71
CA ILE A 425 5.04 19.48 -0.86
C ILE A 425 3.91 18.97 -1.75
N VAL A 426 3.69 17.65 -1.69
CA VAL A 426 2.54 16.98 -2.32
C VAL A 426 1.36 17.05 -1.36
N ALA A 427 0.25 17.63 -1.82
CA ALA A 427 -1.00 17.58 -1.07
C ALA A 427 -1.62 16.18 -1.17
N GLY A 428 -2.06 15.65 -0.03
CA GLY A 428 -2.71 14.34 0.04
C GLY A 428 -4.21 14.43 -0.22
N GLY A 429 -4.78 13.36 -0.77
CA GLY A 429 -6.22 13.20 -0.97
C GLY A 429 -6.66 13.25 -2.42
N HIS A 430 -7.98 13.29 -2.59
CA HIS A 430 -8.64 13.24 -3.90
C HIS A 430 -8.40 14.52 -4.70
N PHE A 431 -8.32 14.38 -6.02
CA PHE A 431 -8.14 15.50 -6.97
C PHE A 431 -6.87 16.34 -6.72
N GLN A 432 -5.81 15.71 -6.20
CA GLN A 432 -4.47 16.28 -6.01
C GLN A 432 -3.45 15.80 -7.07
N GLN A 433 -3.92 15.38 -8.25
CA GLN A 433 -3.08 14.87 -9.35
C GLN A 433 -2.11 15.91 -9.93
N GLN A 434 -2.38 17.21 -9.77
CA GLN A 434 -1.50 18.30 -10.17
C GLN A 434 -0.82 18.92 -8.95
N THR A 435 0.30 18.33 -8.55
CA THR A 435 1.20 18.96 -7.58
C THR A 435 1.93 20.13 -8.24
N GLN A 436 2.40 21.08 -7.43
CA GLN A 436 3.33 22.11 -7.91
C GLN A 436 4.53 21.45 -8.62
N PRO A 437 5.07 22.03 -9.70
CA PRO A 437 6.15 21.41 -10.46
C PRO A 437 7.34 21.05 -9.56
N PHE A 438 7.80 19.80 -9.65
CA PHE A 438 9.01 19.38 -8.97
C PHE A 438 10.23 20.10 -9.54
N THR A 439 11.25 20.22 -8.71
CA THR A 439 12.51 20.91 -9.02
C THR A 439 13.66 19.91 -8.99
N SER A 440 14.86 20.34 -9.43
CA SER A 440 16.08 19.53 -9.28
C SER A 440 16.51 19.28 -7.83
N ALA A 441 15.88 19.94 -6.86
CA ALA A 441 16.08 19.68 -5.44
C ALA A 441 15.18 18.55 -4.90
N ASP A 442 14.20 18.09 -5.69
CA ASP A 442 13.28 17.03 -5.31
C ASP A 442 13.83 15.66 -5.71
N ILE A 443 13.86 14.76 -4.73
CA ILE A 443 14.40 13.40 -4.85
C ILE A 443 13.37 12.43 -4.29
N ARG A 444 13.18 11.30 -4.94
CA ARG A 444 12.38 10.18 -4.44
C ARG A 444 13.20 8.91 -4.34
N PHE A 445 12.87 8.09 -3.35
CA PHE A 445 13.63 6.89 -3.04
C PHE A 445 12.81 5.62 -3.21
N THR A 446 13.43 4.63 -3.81
CA THR A 446 12.95 3.25 -3.85
C THR A 446 14.10 2.29 -3.59
N THR A 447 13.82 1.06 -3.16
CA THR A 447 14.84 0.04 -2.88
C THR A 447 14.49 -1.30 -3.50
N LYS A 448 15.53 -2.07 -3.82
CA LYS A 448 15.42 -3.46 -4.26
C LYS A 448 16.65 -4.24 -3.82
N GLY A 449 16.46 -5.19 -2.90
CA GLY A 449 17.58 -5.85 -2.23
C GLY A 449 18.50 -4.82 -1.55
N ASP A 450 19.81 -4.93 -1.76
CA ASP A 450 20.82 -4.02 -1.20
C ASP A 450 21.05 -2.76 -2.06
N THR A 451 20.14 -2.45 -2.98
CA THR A 451 20.24 -1.29 -3.87
C THR A 451 19.21 -0.22 -3.47
N LEU A 452 19.69 1.01 -3.27
CA LEU A 452 18.86 2.21 -3.17
C LEU A 452 18.88 2.94 -4.51
N TYR A 453 17.71 3.38 -4.95
CA TYR A 453 17.57 4.28 -6.09
C TYR A 453 17.18 5.65 -5.56
N ALA A 454 17.98 6.66 -5.91
CA ALA A 454 17.63 8.06 -5.72
C ALA A 454 17.21 8.64 -7.08
N ILE A 455 15.94 8.99 -7.21
CA ILE A 455 15.30 9.44 -8.44
C ILE A 455 15.16 10.97 -8.35
N LEU A 456 15.99 11.67 -9.12
CA LEU A 456 16.01 13.13 -9.21
C LEU A 456 14.88 13.60 -10.12
N LEU A 457 13.98 14.46 -9.63
CA LEU A 457 12.83 14.96 -10.40
C LEU A 457 13.17 16.23 -11.22
N GLY A 458 14.46 16.57 -11.29
CA GLY A 458 15.00 17.58 -12.18
C GLY A 458 16.53 17.46 -12.24
N TRP A 459 17.14 17.98 -13.31
CA TRP A 459 18.60 17.95 -13.47
C TRP A 459 19.20 19.24 -12.87
N PRO A 460 20.11 19.16 -11.88
CA PRO A 460 20.66 20.34 -11.24
C PRO A 460 21.62 21.08 -12.18
N ALA A 461 21.43 22.40 -12.31
CA ALA A 461 22.21 23.23 -13.23
C ALA A 461 23.71 23.29 -12.90
N ASP A 462 24.07 23.14 -11.62
CA ASP A 462 25.46 23.09 -11.14
C ASP A 462 26.06 21.67 -11.17
N GLN A 463 25.30 20.69 -11.69
CA GLN A 463 25.68 19.28 -11.82
C GLN A 463 26.05 18.65 -10.47
N ARG A 464 25.48 19.13 -9.38
CA ARG A 464 25.67 18.57 -8.04
C ARG A 464 24.34 18.23 -7.43
N VAL A 465 24.29 17.07 -6.80
CA VAL A 465 23.16 16.68 -5.96
C VAL A 465 23.67 16.17 -4.63
N ARG A 466 22.98 16.56 -3.56
CA ARG A 466 23.26 16.08 -2.20
C ARG A 466 22.10 15.22 -1.72
N LEU A 467 22.39 13.96 -1.42
CA LEU A 467 21.47 13.01 -0.79
C LEU A 467 21.61 13.16 0.72
N LYS A 468 20.75 13.97 1.36
CA LYS A 468 20.92 14.37 2.77
C LYS A 468 20.69 13.19 3.72
N SER A 469 19.80 12.28 3.33
CA SER A 469 19.39 11.13 4.14
C SER A 469 20.37 9.95 4.08
N LEU A 470 21.39 10.02 3.21
CA LEU A 470 22.39 8.99 3.02
C LEU A 470 23.75 9.46 3.57
N THR A 471 24.34 8.70 4.48
CA THR A 471 25.63 9.04 5.13
C THR A 471 26.84 8.55 4.34
N ALA A 472 26.70 7.42 3.63
CA ALA A 472 27.74 6.85 2.81
C ALA A 472 27.17 6.02 1.65
N ALA A 473 27.92 5.99 0.54
CA ALA A 473 27.69 5.08 -0.57
C ALA A 473 28.99 4.32 -0.91
N ARG A 474 28.87 3.02 -1.21
CA ARG A 474 29.99 2.21 -1.69
C ARG A 474 30.20 2.38 -3.20
N ARG A 475 29.10 2.48 -3.95
CA ARG A 475 29.12 2.69 -5.40
C ARG A 475 27.89 3.46 -5.83
N ILE A 476 28.10 4.45 -6.68
CA ILE A 476 27.01 5.20 -7.32
C ILE A 476 27.19 5.12 -8.84
N THR A 477 26.10 4.79 -9.52
CA THR A 477 26.00 4.77 -10.99
C THR A 477 24.75 5.53 -11.42
N LEU A 478 24.71 6.01 -12.65
CA LEU A 478 23.57 6.73 -13.22
C LEU A 478 22.93 5.89 -14.32
N LEU A 479 21.65 5.54 -14.18
CA LEU A 479 20.96 4.75 -15.21
C LEU A 479 20.87 5.54 -16.52
N GLY A 480 21.02 4.85 -17.64
CA GLY A 480 21.08 5.46 -18.97
C GLY A 480 22.41 6.16 -19.30
N SER A 481 23.42 6.09 -18.41
CA SER A 481 24.73 6.70 -18.64
C SER A 481 25.88 5.72 -18.36
N SER A 482 26.95 5.81 -19.16
CA SER A 482 28.23 5.16 -18.89
C SER A 482 29.24 6.09 -18.21
N ALA A 483 28.85 7.34 -17.89
CA ALA A 483 29.74 8.31 -17.27
C ALA A 483 30.17 7.84 -15.86
N ALA A 484 31.47 7.97 -15.57
CA ALA A 484 31.97 7.75 -14.22
C ALA A 484 31.54 8.92 -13.31
N LEU A 485 30.94 8.60 -12.16
CA LEU A 485 30.56 9.57 -11.15
C LEU A 485 31.62 9.66 -10.07
N THR A 486 31.78 10.85 -9.51
CA THR A 486 32.56 11.08 -8.28
C THR A 486 31.62 11.57 -7.19
N TRP A 487 31.81 11.09 -5.96
CA TRP A 487 31.00 11.52 -4.82
C TRP A 487 31.84 11.66 -3.55
N GLU A 488 31.31 12.42 -2.60
CA GLU A 488 31.91 12.69 -1.31
C GLU A 488 30.92 12.24 -0.22
N ASN A 489 31.34 11.30 0.64
CA ASN A 489 30.58 10.87 1.81
C ASN A 489 30.82 11.85 2.97
N SER A 490 29.76 12.25 3.68
CA SER A 490 29.86 13.14 4.85
C SER A 490 28.72 12.88 5.84
N THR A 491 28.85 13.42 7.05
CA THR A 491 27.80 13.35 8.08
C THR A 491 26.52 14.10 7.70
N GLU A 492 26.59 15.06 6.78
CA GLU A 492 25.42 15.84 6.31
C GLU A 492 24.91 15.37 4.93
N GLY A 493 25.40 14.24 4.43
CA GLY A 493 24.88 13.60 3.21
C GLY A 493 25.97 13.15 2.22
N VAL A 494 25.57 12.36 1.23
CA VAL A 494 26.42 12.01 0.07
C VAL A 494 26.23 13.04 -1.04
N THR A 495 27.30 13.73 -1.42
CA THR A 495 27.29 14.70 -2.53
C THR A 495 27.85 14.06 -3.79
N VAL A 496 27.05 14.00 -4.86
CA VAL A 496 27.39 13.38 -6.14
C VAL A 496 27.60 14.45 -7.19
N ARG A 497 28.69 14.35 -7.95
CA ARG A 497 28.92 15.16 -9.17
C ARG A 497 28.37 14.41 -10.37
N LEU A 498 27.44 15.06 -11.07
CA LEU A 498 26.76 14.54 -12.24
C LEU A 498 27.52 14.92 -13.53
N PRO A 499 27.31 14.18 -14.64
CA PRO A 499 27.85 14.56 -15.94
C PRO A 499 27.26 15.88 -16.46
N ALA A 500 27.88 16.43 -17.50
CA ALA A 500 27.43 17.70 -18.08
C ALA A 500 26.03 17.61 -18.71
N GLU A 501 25.74 16.49 -19.36
CA GLU A 501 24.48 16.21 -20.02
C GLU A 501 23.70 15.13 -19.26
N ALA A 502 22.40 15.34 -19.15
CA ALA A 502 21.50 14.38 -18.53
C ALA A 502 21.23 13.20 -19.48
N PRO A 503 21.16 11.95 -19.00
CA PRO A 503 21.00 10.76 -19.84
C PRO A 503 19.57 10.53 -20.34
N GLY A 504 18.72 11.56 -20.34
CA GLY A 504 17.29 11.42 -20.60
C GLY A 504 16.51 12.69 -20.30
N ARG A 505 15.21 12.53 -19.99
CA ARG A 505 14.29 13.63 -19.67
C ARG A 505 13.47 13.30 -18.42
N PHE A 506 12.82 14.31 -17.85
CA PHE A 506 11.84 14.27 -16.75
C PHE A 506 12.41 13.89 -15.38
N ALA A 507 13.03 12.72 -15.25
CA ALA A 507 13.61 12.25 -14.00
C ALA A 507 14.83 11.33 -14.23
N TYR A 508 15.76 11.31 -13.26
CA TYR A 508 17.09 10.73 -13.44
C TYR A 508 17.47 9.85 -12.25
N VAL A 509 17.97 8.65 -12.50
CA VAL A 509 18.12 7.63 -11.45
C VAL A 509 19.58 7.39 -11.09
N LEU A 510 19.95 7.75 -9.86
CA LEU A 510 21.18 7.26 -9.24
C LEU A 510 20.90 5.89 -8.61
N ARG A 511 21.62 4.87 -9.10
CA ARG A 511 21.65 3.52 -8.52
C ARG A 511 22.81 3.43 -7.54
N ILE A 512 22.50 3.15 -6.28
CA ILE A 512 23.42 3.23 -5.15
C ILE A 512 23.51 1.84 -4.50
N GLU A 513 24.71 1.25 -4.54
CA GLU A 513 25.00 -0.02 -3.86
C GLU A 513 25.57 0.26 -2.46
N GLY A 514 25.10 -0.53 -1.49
CA GLY A 514 25.54 -0.45 -0.10
C GLY A 514 25.00 0.73 0.73
N PRO A 515 23.73 1.16 0.59
CA PRO A 515 23.09 1.88 1.70
C PRO A 515 23.03 0.89 2.88
N GLU A 516 23.52 1.30 4.05
CA GLU A 516 23.87 0.47 5.22
C GLU A 516 23.11 -0.87 5.30
N SER A 517 23.86 -1.98 5.15
CA SER A 517 23.37 -3.33 5.47
C SER A 517 22.66 -3.31 6.82
N LEU A 518 21.58 -4.08 6.98
CA LEU A 518 20.92 -4.27 8.29
C LEU A 518 21.94 -4.61 9.39
N PHE A 519 23.01 -5.32 9.03
CA PHE A 519 24.08 -5.76 9.92
C PHE A 519 25.33 -4.86 9.89
N ALA A 520 25.30 -3.73 9.18
CA ALA A 520 26.39 -2.77 9.18
C ALA A 520 26.63 -2.25 10.60
N SER A 521 27.89 -2.09 10.98
CA SER A 521 28.27 -1.63 12.33
C SER A 521 27.63 -0.30 12.73
N THR A 522 27.34 0.55 11.75
CA THR A 522 26.66 1.84 11.97
C THR A 522 25.18 1.70 12.30
N ASN A 523 24.53 0.58 11.93
CA ASN A 523 23.16 0.25 12.30
C ASN A 523 23.06 -0.58 13.59
N LEU A 524 24.19 -0.94 14.20
CA LEU A 524 24.22 -1.67 15.47
C LEU A 524 24.26 -0.69 16.64
N LEU A 525 23.55 -1.02 17.71
CA LEU A 525 23.61 -0.31 18.99
C LEU A 525 23.98 -1.26 20.13
N ALA A 526 24.64 -0.75 21.17
CA ALA A 526 24.89 -1.51 22.38
C ALA A 526 23.71 -1.40 23.35
N TRP A 527 23.28 -2.52 23.96
CA TRP A 527 22.14 -2.58 24.88
C TRP A 527 22.44 -3.46 26.10
N CYS A 528 21.86 -3.12 27.25
CA CYS A 528 22.10 -3.76 28.55
C CYS A 528 23.57 -3.70 28.97
N ILE A 529 24.12 -2.50 29.14
CA ILE A 529 25.56 -2.29 29.33
C ILE A 529 25.95 -1.50 30.58
N VAL A 530 24.98 -0.98 31.33
CA VAL A 530 25.26 -0.17 32.52
C VAL A 530 25.16 -1.01 33.80
N PRO A 531 24.01 -1.61 34.15
CA PRO A 531 23.90 -2.40 35.37
C PRO A 531 24.59 -3.77 35.27
N TYR A 532 24.92 -4.22 34.06
CA TYR A 532 25.61 -5.49 33.81
C TYR A 532 27.13 -5.32 33.64
N ASP A 533 27.66 -4.11 33.80
CA ASP A 533 29.10 -3.89 33.71
C ASP A 533 29.80 -4.32 35.00
N SER A 534 30.35 -5.54 35.00
CA SER A 534 31.07 -6.09 36.16
C SER A 534 32.33 -5.27 36.53
N GLN A 535 32.87 -4.48 35.61
CA GLN A 535 34.00 -3.57 35.86
C GLN A 535 33.56 -2.23 36.47
N LYS A 536 32.25 -1.96 36.54
CA LYS A 536 31.67 -0.72 37.08
C LYS A 536 32.30 0.53 36.46
N ARG A 537 32.47 0.53 35.12
CA ARG A 537 33.11 1.64 34.41
C ARG A 537 32.38 2.95 34.67
N THR A 538 33.14 4.02 34.78
CA THR A 538 32.61 5.38 34.77
C THR A 538 32.00 5.73 33.41
N PRO A 539 31.17 6.79 33.30
CA PRO A 539 30.71 7.31 32.02
C PRO A 539 31.80 7.47 30.96
N ALA A 540 32.95 8.04 31.33
CA ALA A 540 34.06 8.24 30.38
C ALA A 540 34.64 6.91 29.86
N GLU A 541 34.82 5.93 30.75
CA GLU A 541 35.37 4.62 30.40
C GLU A 541 34.40 3.79 29.54
N ARG A 542 33.09 3.89 29.79
CA ARG A 542 32.06 3.21 29.00
C ARG A 542 31.95 3.79 27.59
N ILE A 543 31.95 5.11 27.46
CA ILE A 543 31.95 5.74 26.12
C ILE A 543 33.23 5.37 25.35
N ALA A 544 34.38 5.34 26.02
CA ALA A 544 35.62 4.86 25.40
C ALA A 544 35.55 3.38 24.98
N MET A 545 34.90 2.53 25.77
CA MET A 545 34.63 1.12 25.43
C MET A 545 33.77 1.01 24.16
N LEU A 546 32.68 1.77 24.08
CA LEU A 546 31.80 1.78 22.90
C LEU A 546 32.57 2.19 21.63
N GLN A 547 33.41 3.22 21.72
CA GLN A 547 34.26 3.65 20.61
C GLN A 547 35.26 2.56 20.19
N ARG A 548 35.91 1.87 21.15
CA ARG A 548 36.82 0.75 20.84
C ARG A 548 36.12 -0.41 20.13
N LEU A 549 34.87 -0.69 20.51
CA LEU A 549 34.06 -1.72 19.88
C LEU A 549 33.41 -1.27 18.56
N GLY A 550 33.53 0.02 18.20
CA GLY A 550 33.00 0.57 16.96
C GLY A 550 31.52 0.93 16.99
N PHE A 551 30.90 1.01 18.17
CA PHE A 551 29.52 1.48 18.30
C PHE A 551 29.45 3.00 18.17
N THR A 552 28.54 3.46 17.32
CA THR A 552 28.20 4.89 17.17
C THR A 552 26.92 5.26 17.92
N GLN A 553 26.22 4.27 18.47
CA GLN A 553 24.97 4.44 19.20
C GLN A 553 24.79 3.36 20.27
N TYR A 554 24.05 3.70 21.32
CA TYR A 554 23.74 2.79 22.42
C TYR A 554 22.45 3.20 23.12
N VAL A 555 21.96 2.29 23.96
CA VAL A 555 20.80 2.51 24.82
C VAL A 555 21.26 2.43 26.27
N TRP A 556 20.85 3.39 27.09
CA TRP A 556 21.24 3.47 28.48
C TRP A 556 20.17 2.82 29.38
N ASP A 557 20.54 1.73 30.04
CA ASP A 557 19.76 1.12 31.12
C ASP A 557 20.34 1.47 32.48
N TRP A 558 19.60 1.19 33.55
CA TRP A 558 20.02 1.63 34.88
C TRP A 558 19.38 0.83 36.02
N ARG A 559 19.92 1.13 37.20
CA ARG A 559 19.40 0.84 38.54
C ARG A 559 19.54 2.12 39.37
N PRO A 560 18.81 2.32 40.47
CA PRO A 560 18.76 3.60 41.18
C PRO A 560 20.12 4.25 41.47
N GLU A 561 21.15 3.44 41.76
CA GLU A 561 22.52 3.87 42.01
C GLU A 561 23.24 4.51 40.82
N HIS A 562 22.80 4.23 39.59
CA HIS A 562 23.37 4.73 38.34
C HIS A 562 22.78 6.08 37.89
N LEU A 563 21.62 6.49 38.43
CA LEU A 563 20.92 7.70 37.99
C LEU A 563 21.77 8.98 38.16
N LYS A 564 22.64 9.00 39.17
CA LYS A 564 23.57 10.10 39.41
C LYS A 564 24.58 10.31 38.26
N ASP A 565 24.84 9.26 37.48
CA ASP A 565 25.84 9.27 36.40
C ASP A 565 25.25 9.72 35.06
N LEU A 566 23.92 9.70 34.89
CA LEU A 566 23.24 10.02 33.62
C LEU A 566 23.59 11.42 33.06
N PRO A 567 23.64 12.51 33.85
CA PRO A 567 24.04 13.81 33.31
C PRO A 567 25.45 13.81 32.72
N GLU A 568 26.40 13.13 33.38
CA GLU A 568 27.77 12.99 32.88
C GLU A 568 27.82 12.03 31.68
N GLU A 569 27.01 10.97 31.67
CA GLU A 569 26.84 10.08 30.52
C GLU A 569 26.42 10.84 29.25
N ILE A 570 25.37 11.65 29.35
CA ILE A 570 24.86 12.47 28.25
C ILE A 570 25.95 13.42 27.74
N LYS A 571 26.68 14.06 28.65
CA LYS A 571 27.77 14.97 28.31
C LYS A 571 28.91 14.26 27.59
N ARG A 572 29.34 13.11 28.09
CA ARG A 572 30.46 12.34 27.51
C ARG A 572 30.11 11.73 26.16
N SER A 573 28.93 11.14 26.04
CA SER A 573 28.43 10.56 24.79
C SER A 573 28.34 11.61 23.67
N ARG A 574 27.78 12.79 23.95
CA ARG A 574 27.75 13.93 23.02
C ARG A 574 29.15 14.39 22.61
N ALA A 575 30.05 14.59 23.56
CA ALA A 575 31.42 15.03 23.28
C ALA A 575 32.20 14.02 22.42
N ALA A 576 31.89 12.73 22.58
CA ALA A 576 32.52 11.63 21.85
C ALA A 576 31.85 11.30 20.50
N GLY A 577 30.72 11.95 20.17
CA GLY A 577 29.93 11.64 18.98
C GLY A 577 29.27 10.25 19.01
N VAL A 578 29.06 9.68 20.21
CA VAL A 578 28.36 8.40 20.39
C VAL A 578 26.92 8.71 20.77
N ASN A 579 25.97 8.35 19.92
CA ASN A 579 24.57 8.69 20.08
C ASN A 579 23.92 7.89 21.23
N LEU A 580 23.54 8.57 22.31
CA LEU A 580 22.62 8.02 23.30
C LEU A 580 21.22 8.00 22.67
N ARG A 581 20.87 6.88 22.05
CA ARG A 581 19.67 6.77 21.22
C ARG A 581 18.40 6.64 22.06
N ALA A 582 18.47 5.86 23.13
CA ALA A 582 17.33 5.59 23.97
C ALA A 582 17.70 5.36 25.43
N ILE A 583 16.71 5.47 26.31
CA ILE A 583 16.85 5.21 27.75
C ILE A 583 15.76 4.23 28.21
N TRP A 584 16.17 3.23 29.00
CA TRP A 584 15.26 2.28 29.64
C TRP A 584 14.37 2.96 30.69
N LEU A 585 13.08 2.65 30.70
CA LEU A 585 12.14 3.01 31.75
C LEU A 585 11.42 1.77 32.26
N TRP A 586 11.30 1.67 33.57
CA TRP A 586 10.57 0.60 34.24
C TRP A 586 9.42 1.19 35.05
N ILE A 587 8.19 0.85 34.67
CA ILE A 587 6.98 1.34 35.32
C ILE A 587 6.54 0.35 36.40
N ASP A 588 6.49 0.80 37.65
CA ASP A 588 6.11 -0.01 38.79
C ASP A 588 4.83 0.53 39.45
N GLY A 589 3.82 -0.32 39.66
CA GLY A 589 2.52 0.08 40.24
C GLY A 589 2.58 0.62 41.67
N THR A 590 3.70 0.44 42.37
CA THR A 590 3.93 1.01 43.72
C THR A 590 4.52 2.41 43.69
N GLN A 591 5.12 2.82 42.56
CA GLN A 591 5.86 4.07 42.45
C GLN A 591 5.29 5.01 41.38
N ASP A 592 4.69 4.46 40.34
CA ASP A 592 4.22 5.18 39.16
C ASP A 592 2.70 5.09 39.03
N GLN A 593 2.08 6.23 38.74
CA GLN A 593 0.68 6.33 38.33
C GLN A 593 0.54 7.37 37.21
N VAL A 594 -0.57 7.31 36.47
CA VAL A 594 -0.81 8.27 35.38
C VAL A 594 -0.79 9.69 35.94
N GLY A 595 0.03 10.56 35.35
CA GLY A 595 0.22 11.94 35.82
C GLY A 595 1.26 12.12 36.94
N ALA A 596 1.76 11.04 37.56
CA ALA A 596 2.77 11.11 38.61
C ALA A 596 3.71 9.89 38.56
N LEU A 597 4.84 10.05 37.87
CA LEU A 597 5.93 9.07 37.81
C LEU A 597 6.69 9.02 39.14
N GLY A 598 7.28 7.88 39.49
CA GLY A 598 8.14 7.70 40.66
C GLY A 598 9.45 8.49 40.58
N ALA A 599 10.15 8.61 41.71
CA ALA A 599 11.34 9.48 41.81
C ALA A 599 12.43 9.14 40.77
N SER A 600 12.66 7.85 40.53
CA SER A 600 13.67 7.37 39.59
C SER A 600 13.34 7.72 38.14
N ASN A 601 12.11 7.43 37.68
CA ASN A 601 11.66 7.75 36.33
C ASN A 601 11.61 9.27 36.09
N ARG A 602 11.19 10.06 37.10
CA ARG A 602 11.26 11.53 37.03
C ARG A 602 12.69 12.02 36.85
N ALA A 603 13.64 11.50 37.62
CA ALA A 603 15.04 11.90 37.52
C ALA A 603 15.63 11.67 36.11
N VAL A 604 15.21 10.60 35.42
CA VAL A 604 15.58 10.35 34.02
C VAL A 604 15.04 11.46 33.11
N PHE A 605 13.74 11.74 33.15
CA PHE A 605 13.13 12.81 32.35
C PHE A 605 13.76 14.18 32.66
N ASP A 606 14.02 14.48 33.93
CA ASP A 606 14.63 15.75 34.34
C ASP A 606 16.05 15.90 33.79
N ALA A 607 16.87 14.84 33.82
CA ALA A 607 18.22 14.86 33.26
C ALA A 607 18.22 15.06 31.74
N VAL A 608 17.30 14.38 31.03
CA VAL A 608 17.12 14.52 29.58
C VAL A 608 16.67 15.93 29.21
N ALA A 609 15.70 16.48 29.95
CA ALA A 609 15.18 17.82 29.76
C ALA A 609 16.25 18.90 30.01
N GLN A 610 17.01 18.78 31.11
CA GLN A 610 18.14 19.69 31.38
C GLN A 610 19.18 19.67 30.27
N ALA A 611 19.46 18.49 29.71
CA ALA A 611 20.39 18.33 28.61
C ALA A 611 19.82 18.76 27.24
N HIS A 612 18.50 19.00 27.13
CA HIS A 612 17.82 19.25 25.85
C HIS A 612 18.18 18.15 24.83
N LEU A 613 18.08 16.88 25.23
CA LEU A 613 18.44 15.73 24.39
C LEU A 613 17.18 14.99 23.94
N PRO A 614 16.83 14.99 22.65
CA PRO A 614 15.78 14.10 22.16
C PRO A 614 16.28 12.65 22.24
N VAL A 615 15.58 11.81 23.00
CA VAL A 615 15.83 10.36 23.08
C VAL A 615 14.53 9.59 22.94
N GLU A 616 14.63 8.31 22.58
CA GLU A 616 13.51 7.37 22.70
C GLU A 616 13.49 6.75 24.10
N PHE A 617 12.32 6.57 24.70
CA PHE A 617 12.18 5.89 25.98
C PHE A 617 11.68 4.47 25.76
N TRP A 618 12.48 3.48 26.15
CA TRP A 618 12.14 2.06 26.04
C TRP A 618 11.42 1.64 27.31
N VAL A 619 10.12 1.39 27.22
CA VAL A 619 9.25 1.27 28.40
C VAL A 619 8.85 -0.19 28.61
N GLY A 620 9.21 -0.72 29.78
CA GLY A 620 8.68 -1.97 30.33
C GLY A 620 7.80 -1.71 31.55
N PHE A 621 6.96 -2.69 31.89
CA PHE A 621 6.05 -2.63 33.04
C PHE A 621 6.28 -3.82 33.96
N HIS A 622 6.25 -3.56 35.26
CA HIS A 622 6.13 -4.61 36.26
C HIS A 622 4.69 -5.14 36.31
N ASP A 623 4.53 -6.44 36.54
CA ASP A 623 3.20 -7.11 36.56
C ASP A 623 2.25 -6.51 37.61
N ASN A 624 2.79 -6.02 38.72
CA ASN A 624 2.03 -5.34 39.78
C ASN A 624 1.22 -4.13 39.26
N TYR A 625 1.65 -3.48 38.17
CA TYR A 625 0.96 -2.34 37.61
C TYR A 625 -0.43 -2.72 37.08
N PHE A 626 -0.59 -3.98 36.68
CA PHE A 626 -1.80 -4.56 36.09
C PHE A 626 -2.50 -5.57 37.01
N ALA A 627 -2.04 -5.69 38.26
CA ALA A 627 -2.58 -6.66 39.21
C ALA A 627 -4.07 -6.42 39.50
N GLY A 628 -4.85 -7.50 39.50
CA GLY A 628 -6.28 -7.47 39.80
C GLY A 628 -7.18 -6.88 38.70
N LEU A 629 -6.63 -6.53 37.54
CA LEU A 629 -7.38 -6.00 36.39
C LEU A 629 -7.65 -7.10 35.36
N ASP A 630 -8.81 -7.01 34.69
CA ASP A 630 -9.10 -7.76 33.46
C ASP A 630 -8.41 -7.12 32.24
N ASP A 631 -8.48 -7.77 31.08
CA ASP A 631 -7.74 -7.34 29.89
C ASP A 631 -8.20 -5.97 29.34
N GLU A 632 -9.49 -5.63 29.47
CA GLU A 632 -10.01 -4.33 29.03
C GLU A 632 -9.48 -3.21 29.94
N ALA A 633 -9.56 -3.39 31.26
CA ALA A 633 -9.04 -2.45 32.23
C ALA A 633 -7.51 -2.30 32.13
N ARG A 634 -6.78 -3.39 31.86
CA ARG A 634 -5.34 -3.34 31.59
C ARG A 634 -5.02 -2.51 30.37
N LEU A 635 -5.76 -2.69 29.27
CA LEU A 635 -5.58 -1.92 28.05
C LEU A 635 -5.84 -0.42 28.27
N LEU A 636 -6.93 -0.06 28.95
CA LEU A 636 -7.24 1.33 29.27
C LEU A 636 -6.15 1.97 30.14
N LYS A 637 -5.66 1.24 31.15
CA LYS A 637 -4.61 1.72 32.04
C LYS A 637 -3.26 1.86 31.33
N ALA A 638 -2.89 0.89 30.50
CA ALA A 638 -1.67 0.94 29.69
C ALA A 638 -1.71 2.10 28.70
N ARG A 639 -2.82 2.28 27.98
CA ARG A 639 -3.04 3.41 27.06
C ARG A 639 -2.81 4.75 27.77
N ALA A 640 -3.41 4.94 28.94
CA ALA A 640 -3.31 6.19 29.69
C ALA A 640 -1.87 6.47 30.16
N MET A 641 -1.16 5.46 30.64
CA MET A 641 0.24 5.62 31.06
C MET A 641 1.17 5.86 29.87
N VAL A 642 1.01 5.12 28.78
CA VAL A 642 1.83 5.30 27.57
C VAL A 642 1.61 6.68 26.96
N ALA A 643 0.36 7.17 26.90
CA ALA A 643 0.06 8.53 26.47
C ALA A 643 0.73 9.58 27.37
N HIS A 644 0.70 9.39 28.69
CA HIS A 644 1.41 10.27 29.62
C HIS A 644 2.92 10.29 29.38
N LEU A 645 3.55 9.13 29.20
CA LEU A 645 4.98 9.02 28.91
C LEU A 645 5.35 9.65 27.56
N ARG A 646 4.50 9.48 26.54
CA ARG A 646 4.66 10.13 25.24
C ARG A 646 4.66 11.65 25.38
N ASP A 647 3.68 12.21 26.10
CA ASP A 647 3.59 13.66 26.29
C ASP A 647 4.82 14.20 27.01
N ARG A 648 5.33 13.48 28.02
CA ARG A 648 6.59 13.81 28.70
C ARG A 648 7.80 13.70 27.77
N ALA A 649 7.86 12.70 26.91
CA ALA A 649 8.94 12.57 25.93
C ALA A 649 8.93 13.73 24.92
N ALA A 650 7.73 14.13 24.47
CA ALA A 650 7.54 15.20 23.49
C ALA A 650 8.05 16.56 23.97
N GLU A 651 8.08 16.83 25.29
CA GLU A 651 8.66 18.05 25.89
C GLU A 651 10.12 18.29 25.45
N THR A 652 10.83 17.24 25.07
CA THR A 652 12.24 17.27 24.64
C THR A 652 12.44 16.86 23.17
N GLY A 653 11.35 16.67 22.42
CA GLY A 653 11.37 16.10 21.08
C GLY A 653 11.67 14.58 21.04
N GLY A 654 11.50 13.89 22.18
CA GLY A 654 11.68 12.45 22.31
C GLY A 654 10.46 11.64 21.89
N THR A 655 10.59 10.32 21.93
CA THR A 655 9.55 9.34 21.54
C THR A 655 9.48 8.20 22.56
N VAL A 656 8.46 7.33 22.45
CA VAL A 656 8.30 6.16 23.33
C VAL A 656 8.31 4.88 22.50
N ALA A 657 8.92 3.82 23.01
CA ALA A 657 8.82 2.49 22.41
C ALA A 657 8.51 1.43 23.48
N LEU A 658 7.49 0.61 23.23
CA LEU A 658 7.02 -0.43 24.14
C LEU A 658 7.96 -1.64 24.05
N TYR A 659 8.52 -2.04 25.18
CA TYR A 659 9.50 -3.12 25.25
C TYR A 659 8.85 -4.42 25.75
N ASN A 660 9.00 -5.51 25.00
CA ASN A 660 8.35 -6.80 25.26
C ASN A 660 8.94 -7.58 26.47
N HIS A 661 8.96 -7.00 27.68
CA HIS A 661 9.56 -7.60 28.89
C HIS A 661 8.69 -8.70 29.55
N GLY A 662 8.06 -9.58 28.76
CA GLY A 662 7.14 -10.62 29.27
C GLY A 662 5.92 -10.08 30.02
N GLY A 663 5.18 -10.98 30.68
CA GLY A 663 3.90 -10.64 31.32
C GLY A 663 2.84 -10.19 30.33
N TRP A 664 1.71 -9.67 30.81
CA TRP A 664 0.60 -9.24 29.95
C TRP A 664 1.02 -8.13 28.97
N PHE A 665 1.78 -7.15 29.46
CA PHE A 665 2.23 -6.01 28.64
C PHE A 665 3.29 -6.41 27.60
N GLY A 666 4.14 -7.39 27.92
CA GLY A 666 5.19 -7.84 27.01
C GLY A 666 4.70 -8.73 25.87
N GLU A 667 3.44 -9.16 25.88
CA GLU A 667 2.86 -9.90 24.76
C GLU A 667 2.68 -8.99 23.53
N PRO A 668 3.25 -9.34 22.36
CA PRO A 668 3.27 -8.46 21.19
C PRO A 668 1.88 -8.05 20.71
N GLU A 669 0.89 -8.95 20.79
CA GLU A 669 -0.51 -8.63 20.44
C GLU A 669 -1.12 -7.58 21.37
N ASN A 670 -0.76 -7.58 22.66
CA ASN A 670 -1.24 -6.58 23.59
C ASN A 670 -0.54 -5.23 23.35
N GLN A 671 0.75 -5.23 23.02
CA GLN A 671 1.45 -4.02 22.61
C GLN A 671 0.85 -3.39 21.35
N LEU A 672 0.48 -4.21 20.36
CA LEU A 672 -0.22 -3.73 19.16
C LEU A 672 -1.59 -3.13 19.49
N LYS A 673 -2.36 -3.73 20.40
CA LYS A 673 -3.62 -3.13 20.90
C LYS A 673 -3.38 -1.79 21.59
N ILE A 674 -2.33 -1.68 22.39
CA ILE A 674 -1.97 -0.43 23.07
C ILE A 674 -1.61 0.65 22.04
N LEU A 675 -0.78 0.33 21.04
CA LEU A 675 -0.44 1.27 19.96
C LEU A 675 -1.69 1.77 19.23
N ALA A 676 -2.58 0.86 18.83
CA ALA A 676 -3.83 1.21 18.17
C ALA A 676 -4.72 2.10 19.06
N ALA A 677 -4.75 1.84 20.37
CA ALA A 677 -5.54 2.62 21.32
C ALA A 677 -4.94 4.02 21.60
N VAL A 678 -3.62 4.17 21.49
CA VAL A 678 -2.94 5.48 21.61
C VAL A 678 -3.11 6.28 20.32
N GLY A 679 -2.97 5.65 19.15
CA GLY A 679 -3.21 6.27 17.84
C GLY A 679 -2.19 7.34 17.46
N ASP A 680 -0.92 7.17 17.83
CA ASP A 680 0.12 8.18 17.67
C ASP A 680 1.44 7.55 17.20
N ASP A 681 1.95 8.00 16.06
CA ASP A 681 3.17 7.47 15.45
C ASP A 681 4.43 7.75 16.27
N SER A 682 4.41 8.66 17.25
CA SER A 682 5.53 8.87 18.19
C SER A 682 5.70 7.74 19.21
N VAL A 683 4.80 6.74 19.21
CA VAL A 683 4.89 5.53 20.02
C VAL A 683 5.15 4.31 19.13
N GLY A 684 6.22 3.56 19.39
CA GLY A 684 6.59 2.35 18.64
C GLY A 684 6.84 1.13 19.54
N LEU A 685 7.56 0.14 19.01
CA LEU A 685 7.89 -1.13 19.69
C LEU A 685 9.40 -1.38 19.70
N VAL A 686 9.87 -2.06 20.73
CA VAL A 686 11.20 -2.70 20.77
C VAL A 686 11.00 -4.17 21.00
N TYR A 687 11.48 -4.98 20.06
CA TYR A 687 11.35 -6.43 20.14
C TYR A 687 12.66 -7.08 20.60
N ASN A 688 12.58 -7.84 21.67
CA ASN A 688 13.71 -8.44 22.34
C ASN A 688 13.65 -9.94 22.22
N PHE A 689 14.65 -10.52 21.55
CA PHE A 689 14.72 -11.96 21.35
C PHE A 689 14.79 -12.71 22.68
N HIS A 690 15.55 -12.22 23.66
CA HIS A 690 15.66 -12.86 24.98
C HIS A 690 14.35 -12.90 25.79
N HIS A 691 13.31 -12.17 25.37
CA HIS A 691 11.96 -12.25 25.95
C HIS A 691 10.93 -12.95 25.04
N ALA A 692 11.36 -13.48 23.89
CA ALA A 692 10.49 -14.03 22.86
C ALA A 692 10.39 -15.58 22.88
N HIS A 693 10.84 -16.25 23.95
CA HIS A 693 10.88 -17.72 24.01
C HIS A 693 9.49 -18.34 23.76
N ASP A 694 8.45 -17.79 24.38
CA ASP A 694 7.05 -18.24 24.23
C ASP A 694 6.41 -17.81 22.90
N GLN A 695 7.17 -17.11 22.05
CA GLN A 695 6.72 -16.54 20.78
C GLN A 695 7.40 -17.20 19.58
N LEU A 696 8.40 -18.08 19.80
CA LEU A 696 9.23 -18.66 18.75
C LEU A 696 8.43 -19.35 17.63
N ASP A 697 7.38 -20.09 18.00
CA ASP A 697 6.59 -20.87 17.02
C ASP A 697 5.63 -20.01 16.20
N ARG A 698 5.30 -18.81 16.68
CA ARG A 698 4.45 -17.84 15.99
C ARG A 698 5.20 -16.59 15.55
N TYR A 699 6.54 -16.56 15.67
CA TYR A 699 7.34 -15.37 15.40
C TYR A 699 7.12 -14.88 13.96
N ALA A 700 7.20 -15.77 12.97
CA ALA A 700 6.93 -15.45 11.57
C ALA A 700 5.53 -14.86 11.36
N ASP A 701 4.52 -15.41 12.05
CA ASP A 701 3.13 -14.99 11.94
C ASP A 701 2.87 -13.63 12.58
N ILE A 702 3.61 -13.24 13.62
CA ILE A 702 3.42 -11.92 14.25
C ILE A 702 4.35 -10.87 13.66
N LEU A 703 5.47 -11.27 13.06
CA LEU A 703 6.55 -10.38 12.65
C LEU A 703 6.10 -9.29 11.67
N HIS A 704 5.29 -9.65 10.67
CA HIS A 704 4.77 -8.68 9.69
C HIS A 704 3.92 -7.58 10.35
N ARG A 705 3.23 -7.90 11.46
CA ARG A 705 2.45 -6.92 12.24
C ARG A 705 3.34 -6.05 13.13
N LEU A 706 4.50 -6.56 13.54
CA LEU A 706 5.43 -5.82 14.40
C LEU A 706 6.31 -4.86 13.61
N VAL A 707 6.90 -5.30 12.49
CA VAL A 707 7.87 -4.54 11.68
C VAL A 707 7.51 -3.06 11.46
N PRO A 708 6.29 -2.67 11.06
CA PRO A 708 5.92 -1.25 10.92
C PRO A 708 6.13 -0.40 12.16
N HIS A 709 5.96 -1.00 13.33
CA HIS A 709 6.04 -0.31 14.61
C HIS A 709 7.41 -0.47 15.27
N LEU A 710 8.29 -1.35 14.76
CA LEU A 710 9.60 -1.62 15.35
C LEU A 710 10.54 -0.42 15.22
N ARG A 711 10.98 0.08 16.38
CA ARG A 711 12.00 1.11 16.54
C ARG A 711 13.40 0.52 16.69
N ALA A 712 13.49 -0.69 17.24
CA ALA A 712 14.70 -1.48 17.40
C ALA A 712 14.38 -2.97 17.56
N VAL A 713 15.32 -3.84 17.21
CA VAL A 713 15.28 -5.27 17.57
C VAL A 713 16.55 -5.65 18.32
N ASN A 714 16.42 -6.13 19.54
CA ASN A 714 17.55 -6.55 20.37
C ASN A 714 17.77 -8.04 20.22
N LEU A 715 18.98 -8.39 19.80
CA LEU A 715 19.34 -9.73 19.41
C LEU A 715 19.80 -10.57 20.61
N ASN A 716 19.56 -11.86 20.52
CA ASN A 716 20.00 -12.88 21.47
C ASN A 716 20.13 -14.21 20.71
N GLY A 717 21.00 -15.11 21.17
CA GLY A 717 20.95 -16.50 20.71
C GLY A 717 19.61 -17.12 21.12
N MET A 718 18.94 -17.86 20.24
CA MET A 718 17.59 -18.37 20.50
C MET A 718 17.50 -19.86 20.30
N ARG A 719 16.96 -20.58 21.28
CA ARG A 719 16.60 -22.00 21.15
C ARG A 719 15.35 -22.29 21.99
N PRO A 720 14.49 -23.25 21.59
CA PRO A 720 13.23 -23.52 22.29
C PRO A 720 13.42 -23.85 23.77
N GLU A 721 14.42 -24.67 24.09
CA GLU A 721 14.80 -24.98 25.47
C GLU A 721 16.21 -24.47 25.76
N GLY A 722 16.36 -23.52 26.68
CA GLY A 722 17.66 -22.92 26.97
C GLY A 722 17.66 -21.76 27.95
N PRO A 723 18.84 -21.23 28.27
CA PRO A 723 18.94 -20.03 29.10
C PRO A 723 18.32 -18.85 28.36
N LYS A 724 17.65 -17.98 29.11
CA LYS A 724 17.03 -16.75 28.60
C LYS A 724 18.04 -15.86 27.86
N ILE A 725 19.26 -15.77 28.39
CA ILE A 725 20.37 -15.06 27.76
C ILE A 725 21.32 -16.08 27.16
N LEU A 726 21.61 -15.93 25.87
CA LEU A 726 22.51 -16.80 25.13
C LEU A 726 23.32 -15.98 24.13
N PRO A 727 24.65 -16.17 24.00
CA PRO A 727 25.44 -15.47 23.00
C PRO A 727 24.95 -15.76 21.57
N LEU A 728 25.03 -14.76 20.70
CA LEU A 728 24.67 -14.88 19.29
C LEU A 728 25.52 -15.95 18.61
N GLY A 729 24.87 -16.80 17.81
CA GLY A 729 25.51 -17.90 17.09
C GLY A 729 25.60 -19.19 17.90
N GLN A 730 25.13 -19.21 19.15
CA GLN A 730 25.05 -20.42 19.98
C GLN A 730 23.64 -21.00 20.08
N GLY A 731 22.62 -20.31 19.57
CA GLY A 731 21.27 -20.84 19.48
C GLY A 731 21.00 -21.57 18.16
N THR A 732 19.77 -22.04 18.03
CA THR A 732 19.30 -22.85 16.88
C THR A 732 18.26 -22.12 16.03
N ARG A 733 17.71 -21.00 16.50
CA ARG A 733 16.59 -20.28 15.85
C ARG A 733 16.97 -18.88 15.41
N GLU A 734 17.96 -18.22 16.02
CA GLU A 734 18.25 -16.80 15.73
C GLU A 734 18.65 -16.56 14.27
N GLY A 735 19.36 -17.49 13.63
CA GLY A 735 19.72 -17.35 12.22
C GLY A 735 18.51 -17.35 11.29
N GLU A 736 17.49 -18.17 11.60
CA GLU A 736 16.22 -18.16 10.89
C GLU A 736 15.42 -16.89 11.20
N MET A 737 15.33 -16.51 12.47
CA MET A 737 14.63 -15.29 12.88
C MET A 737 15.22 -14.04 12.22
N LEU A 738 16.55 -13.93 12.12
CA LEU A 738 17.22 -12.82 11.41
C LEU A 738 16.88 -12.80 9.91
N ARG A 739 16.81 -13.96 9.25
CA ARG A 739 16.38 -14.05 7.84
C ARG A 739 14.91 -13.64 7.69
N GLN A 740 14.04 -14.06 8.60
CA GLN A 740 12.64 -13.66 8.62
C GLN A 740 12.49 -12.14 8.84
N LEU A 741 13.28 -11.57 9.74
CA LEU A 741 13.32 -10.11 10.00
C LEU A 741 13.75 -9.33 8.75
N GLN A 742 14.79 -9.79 8.06
CA GLN A 742 15.23 -9.18 6.80
C GLN A 742 14.19 -9.35 5.69
N ALA A 743 13.60 -10.54 5.54
CA ALA A 743 12.57 -10.81 4.54
C ALA A 743 11.28 -10.01 4.79
N ALA A 744 10.96 -9.72 6.05
CA ALA A 744 9.86 -8.84 6.45
C ALA A 744 10.15 -7.35 6.18
N GLY A 745 11.34 -7.01 5.69
CA GLY A 745 11.70 -5.65 5.28
C GLY A 745 12.12 -4.74 6.44
N TYR A 746 12.50 -5.29 7.59
CA TYR A 746 13.01 -4.50 8.69
C TYR A 746 14.37 -3.88 8.35
N VAL A 747 14.50 -2.57 8.58
CA VAL A 747 15.71 -1.79 8.29
C VAL A 747 16.17 -0.94 9.48
N GLY A 748 15.55 -1.13 10.65
CA GLY A 748 15.86 -0.37 11.85
C GLY A 748 17.11 -0.90 12.59
N PRO A 749 17.52 -0.21 13.67
CA PRO A 749 18.69 -0.58 14.45
C PRO A 749 18.61 -1.96 15.11
N LEU A 750 19.74 -2.66 15.14
CA LEU A 750 19.89 -3.94 15.83
C LEU A 750 20.69 -3.78 17.12
N GLY A 751 20.11 -4.19 18.24
CA GLY A 751 20.76 -4.15 19.54
C GLY A 751 21.63 -5.37 19.81
N ILE A 752 22.88 -5.11 20.20
CA ILE A 752 23.85 -6.11 20.65
C ILE A 752 23.85 -6.12 22.17
N LEU A 753 23.50 -7.27 22.73
CA LEU A 753 23.22 -7.42 24.15
C LEU A 753 24.50 -7.58 24.98
N GLY A 754 24.59 -6.85 26.08
CA GLY A 754 25.62 -6.97 27.12
C GLY A 754 25.14 -7.69 28.40
N HIS A 755 23.94 -8.28 28.36
CA HIS A 755 23.17 -8.75 29.52
C HIS A 755 23.69 -10.05 30.16
N VAL A 756 24.96 -10.11 30.58
CA VAL A 756 25.51 -11.24 31.33
C VAL A 756 26.06 -10.74 32.65
N GLU A 757 25.54 -11.27 33.76
CA GLU A 757 26.01 -10.94 35.10
C GLU A 757 27.45 -11.45 35.31
N ASP A 758 28.24 -10.71 36.09
CA ASP A 758 29.61 -11.05 36.52
C ASP A 758 30.67 -11.22 35.41
N VAL A 759 30.35 -10.95 34.15
CA VAL A 759 31.30 -10.97 33.02
C VAL A 759 31.58 -9.55 32.55
N ASP A 760 32.80 -9.28 32.09
CA ASP A 760 33.10 -7.99 31.47
C ASP A 760 32.25 -7.78 30.21
N VAL A 761 31.38 -6.75 30.26
CA VAL A 761 30.46 -6.41 29.17
C VAL A 761 31.17 -6.12 27.85
N GLU A 762 32.41 -5.62 27.86
CA GLU A 762 33.19 -5.42 26.63
C GLU A 762 33.43 -6.77 25.91
N GLY A 763 33.71 -7.82 26.69
CA GLY A 763 33.88 -9.18 26.19
C GLY A 763 32.59 -9.78 25.67
N VAL A 764 31.47 -9.56 26.38
CA VAL A 764 30.13 -10.03 25.96
C VAL A 764 29.71 -9.40 24.63
N LEU A 765 29.83 -8.06 24.51
CA LEU A 765 29.52 -7.35 23.28
C LEU A 765 30.38 -7.83 22.11
N ARG A 766 31.69 -8.04 22.35
CA ARG A 766 32.60 -8.56 21.33
C ARG A 766 32.20 -9.96 20.86
N ALA A 767 31.89 -10.87 21.78
CA ALA A 767 31.43 -12.21 21.45
C ALA A 767 30.13 -12.18 20.63
N ASN A 768 29.19 -11.31 20.98
CA ASN A 768 27.94 -11.16 20.23
C ASN A 768 28.15 -10.52 18.84
N LEU A 769 29.07 -9.57 18.70
CA LEU A 769 29.45 -9.02 17.39
C LEU A 769 30.06 -10.11 16.49
N ASP A 770 30.93 -10.96 17.03
CA ASP A 770 31.54 -12.06 16.27
C ASP A 770 30.54 -13.17 15.92
N GLY A 771 29.60 -13.44 16.84
CA GLY A 771 28.45 -14.31 16.61
C GLY A 771 27.57 -13.81 15.46
N LEU A 772 27.21 -12.51 15.47
CA LEU A 772 26.44 -11.89 14.41
C LEU A 772 27.16 -11.95 13.06
N ARG A 773 28.46 -11.64 13.02
CA ARG A 773 29.29 -11.77 11.81
C ARG A 773 29.28 -13.20 11.27
N THR A 774 29.30 -14.20 12.14
CA THR A 774 29.27 -15.62 11.73
C THR A 774 27.91 -15.98 11.13
N LEU A 775 26.82 -15.52 11.75
CA LEU A 775 25.45 -15.75 11.27
C LEU A 775 25.13 -15.04 9.94
N THR A 776 25.85 -13.96 9.62
CA THR A 776 25.53 -13.05 8.49
C THR A 776 26.55 -13.07 7.35
N LYS A 777 27.62 -13.87 7.46
CA LYS A 777 28.48 -14.20 6.32
C LYS A 777 27.64 -14.95 5.28
N GLN A 778 27.39 -14.31 4.13
CA GLN A 778 26.76 -14.96 2.99
C GLN A 778 27.63 -16.15 2.52
N PRO A 779 27.05 -17.30 2.14
CA PRO A 779 27.70 -18.17 1.16
C PRO A 779 27.87 -17.47 -0.19
#